data_AF-A0A7C6HGQ7-F1
#
_entry.id   AF-A0A7C6HGQ7-F1
#
_cell.length_a   1.000
_cell.length_b   1.000
_cell.length_c   1.000
_cell.angle_alpha   90.00
_cell.angle_beta   90.00
_cell.angle_gamma   90.00
#
_symmetry.space_group_name_H-M   'P 1'
#
loop_
_entity.id
_entity.type
_entity.pdbx_description
1 polymer ?
#
loop_
_entity_poly.entity_id
_entity_poly.type
_entity_poly.pdbx_seq_one_letter_code
_entity_poly.pdbx_strand_id
1 'polypeptide(L)'
;LRLSVMQEGGTLEVRVDAPTGNVIASQIIESRSESRPFGRGAVTIPVKVNTLGITGPHDLYFVYREPQAESLDAETLSRIASADVALIFVGTDQNTGREESDRFSLSLPGNQMHLIQSVAAVNPNTIVVMQTMGMVEVEDIKHNENIPGIIYTGYNGQAQGTAMAKILFGEVNPGGKTSVTWYRSVNDLPEFGDYRLRGDETRNGRTYWYFDKDVSYEFGYGLSYTTFDYGDITISKRDITPYDHITINVDVTNSGEMDGDEIVQVYLKTEDAESLGRPFKRLKGFKRVTIPAGQTKNVSIDIDCSDLWYWDENESKITFDQGVYTFEVGASSKDIKGTVEAVMSGQFKEVLKTVVAESDNIILQTGETTQTSLSATLLDDRFIPVEKTEVVYKSNNPEVINVDESGKVTALKPGLASITAYVTYKGTTLSDSFPIKVVPDLSPASIEVNGSPVETFDPEVKAYSFLLDEQSDIPLVNAEAVSETTVVEVEQATSIPGTAVVRFVDYNTNEENSYYLNFDNSSVSDEFNDSQIGSQWEWIRENSENHSLTSNPGSLTIRTEEGDVSEKSNNARNILLQSANNDWTIETKLIGSRAPSQPENAGIIVWQDDHNFVKLMLRAVTKTSRQSGPLPGTIELLVEENDIARSVASFDLNEMITEDRHLYLRLTKEGAKYSASFSLDGKEYRELGSGETTLRDIKVGLIACDGIITQSMTSTFWFDSDTTKPDTPFDVSFDYF
;
A
#
# COMPACT_ATOMS: atom_id res chain seq x y z
N LEU A 1 8.75 -9.02 -40.40
CA LEU A 1 7.29 -9.23 -40.38
C LEU A 1 6.65 -8.41 -41.50
N ARG A 2 5.49 -8.80 -42.07
CA ARG A 2 4.75 -7.99 -43.05
C ARG A 2 3.38 -7.65 -42.46
N LEU A 3 3.20 -6.39 -42.05
CA LEU A 3 1.90 -5.88 -41.60
C LEU A 3 1.19 -5.25 -42.81
N SER A 4 -0.10 -5.53 -42.98
CA SER A 4 -0.94 -4.84 -43.97
C SER A 4 -1.84 -3.86 -43.22
N VAL A 5 -1.76 -2.59 -43.59
CA VAL A 5 -2.53 -1.52 -42.96
C VAL A 5 -3.46 -0.89 -43.98
N MET A 6 -4.63 -0.46 -43.53
CA MET A 6 -5.72 0.02 -44.40
C MET A 6 -5.57 1.50 -44.78
N GLN A 7 -4.72 2.25 -44.07
CA GLN A 7 -4.52 3.70 -44.25
C GLN A 7 -3.03 4.04 -44.39
N GLU A 8 -2.71 5.12 -45.12
CA GLU A 8 -1.35 5.66 -45.19
C GLU A 8 -1.06 6.54 -43.97
N GLY A 9 0.11 6.37 -43.35
CA GLY A 9 0.52 7.09 -42.15
C GLY A 9 0.42 6.24 -40.88
N GLY A 10 0.39 6.88 -39.70
CA GLY A 10 0.18 6.24 -38.40
C GLY A 10 1.46 6.06 -37.58
N THR A 11 1.36 5.31 -36.49
CA THR A 11 2.52 4.99 -35.63
C THR A 11 2.64 3.48 -35.49
N LEU A 12 3.84 2.95 -35.72
CA LEU A 12 4.16 1.55 -35.42
C LEU A 12 4.89 1.48 -34.08
N GLU A 13 4.28 0.79 -33.12
CA GLU A 13 4.88 0.47 -31.82
C GLU A 13 5.31 -1.00 -31.80
N VAL A 14 6.43 -1.28 -31.15
CA VAL A 14 6.85 -2.62 -30.75
C VAL A 14 6.67 -2.71 -29.25
N ARG A 15 5.87 -3.66 -28.80
CA ARG A 15 5.48 -3.86 -27.40
C ARG A 15 5.86 -5.25 -26.91
N VAL A 16 5.93 -5.43 -25.59
CA VAL A 16 6.35 -6.69 -24.97
C VAL A 16 5.26 -7.27 -24.07
N ASP A 17 5.09 -8.59 -24.13
CA ASP A 17 4.21 -9.47 -23.35
C ASP A 17 2.70 -9.22 -23.49
N ALA A 18 2.28 -8.09 -24.04
CA ALA A 18 0.90 -7.82 -24.44
C ALA A 18 0.80 -6.76 -25.55
N PRO A 19 -0.30 -6.71 -26.33
CA PRO A 19 -0.59 -5.59 -27.24
C PRO A 19 -0.71 -4.23 -26.53
N THR A 20 -0.95 -4.24 -25.23
CA THR A 20 -0.97 -3.05 -24.36
C THR A 20 0.28 -2.92 -23.51
N GLY A 21 1.22 -3.87 -23.61
CA GLY A 21 2.44 -3.91 -22.83
C GLY A 21 3.46 -2.84 -23.22
N ASN A 22 4.62 -2.90 -22.58
CA ASN A 22 5.63 -1.84 -22.63
C ASN A 22 6.12 -1.58 -24.06
N VAL A 23 6.14 -0.31 -24.48
CA VAL A 23 6.65 0.10 -25.79
C VAL A 23 8.18 0.10 -25.75
N ILE A 24 8.80 -0.80 -26.52
CA ILE A 24 10.26 -0.93 -26.63
C ILE A 24 10.83 -0.31 -27.90
N ALA A 25 9.97 0.08 -28.84
CA ALA A 25 10.27 0.98 -29.94
C ALA A 25 8.99 1.60 -30.50
N SER A 26 9.08 2.84 -31.00
CA SER A 26 7.96 3.51 -31.68
C SER A 26 8.48 4.29 -32.87
N GLN A 27 7.78 4.22 -34.01
CA GLN A 27 8.16 4.90 -35.22
C GLN A 27 6.94 5.46 -35.94
N ILE A 28 6.97 6.77 -36.20
CA ILE A 28 5.96 7.45 -37.02
C ILE A 28 6.16 7.04 -38.48
N ILE A 29 5.06 6.71 -39.14
CA ILE A 29 4.98 6.41 -40.57
C ILE A 29 4.39 7.65 -41.24
N GLU A 30 5.14 8.28 -42.15
CA GLU A 30 4.64 9.42 -42.92
C GLU A 30 3.74 8.96 -44.08
N SER A 31 2.70 9.74 -44.40
CA SER A 31 1.86 9.53 -45.59
C SER A 31 2.62 9.91 -46.86
N ARG A 32 2.46 9.18 -47.97
CA ARG A 32 3.14 9.55 -49.23
C ARG A 32 2.37 10.68 -49.91
N SER A 33 3.06 11.76 -50.25
CA SER A 33 2.48 12.92 -50.94
C SER A 33 2.06 12.66 -52.40
N GLU A 34 2.43 11.52 -53.00
CA GLU A 34 2.05 11.16 -54.37
C GLU A 34 1.21 9.87 -54.40
N SER A 35 -0.11 10.06 -54.42
CA SER A 35 -1.08 8.98 -54.59
C SER A 35 -0.89 8.26 -55.93
N ARG A 36 -0.41 7.02 -55.92
CA ARG A 36 -0.55 6.12 -57.08
C ARG A 36 -1.89 5.38 -56.96
N PRO A 37 -2.77 5.41 -57.98
CA PRO A 37 -4.14 4.93 -57.82
C PRO A 37 -4.27 3.43 -57.55
N PHE A 38 -3.28 2.62 -57.94
CA PHE A 38 -3.28 1.17 -57.69
C PHE A 38 -1.85 0.64 -57.61
N GLY A 39 -1.35 0.41 -56.39
CA GLY A 39 -0.08 -0.29 -56.17
C GLY A 39 0.21 -0.47 -54.67
N ARG A 40 0.37 -1.72 -54.21
CA ARG A 40 0.86 -2.03 -52.87
C ARG A 40 2.33 -1.60 -52.77
N GLY A 41 2.58 -0.40 -52.24
CA GLY A 41 3.92 0.04 -51.88
C GLY A 41 4.35 -0.62 -50.57
N ALA A 42 5.37 -1.47 -50.59
CA ALA A 42 6.02 -1.90 -49.36
C ALA A 42 6.94 -0.78 -48.88
N VAL A 43 6.78 -0.34 -47.64
CA VAL A 43 7.72 0.56 -46.95
C VAL A 43 8.48 -0.29 -45.93
N THR A 44 9.80 -0.18 -45.94
CA THR A 44 10.65 -0.78 -44.90
C THR A 44 10.97 0.30 -43.90
N ILE A 45 10.53 0.09 -42.66
CA ILE A 45 10.76 1.00 -41.55
C ILE A 45 11.81 0.36 -40.65
N PRO A 46 13.04 0.91 -40.59
CA PRO A 46 14.03 0.44 -39.64
C PRO A 46 13.59 0.86 -38.24
N VAL A 47 13.28 -0.12 -37.40
CA VAL A 47 12.93 0.12 -35.99
C VAL A 47 14.04 -0.50 -35.14
N LYS A 48 14.80 0.34 -34.44
CA LYS A 48 15.79 -0.13 -33.46
C LYS A 48 15.02 -0.52 -32.19
N VAL A 49 15.03 -1.82 -31.89
CA VAL A 49 14.34 -2.37 -30.72
C VAL A 49 15.29 -2.31 -29.52
N ASN A 50 14.82 -1.74 -28.42
CA ASN A 50 15.56 -1.77 -27.16
C ASN A 50 15.25 -3.08 -26.41
N THR A 51 16.28 -3.82 -26.02
CA THR A 51 16.15 -5.11 -25.30
C THR A 51 16.60 -5.04 -23.84
N LEU A 52 16.91 -3.84 -23.32
CA LEU A 52 17.36 -3.69 -21.92
C LEU A 52 16.21 -3.93 -20.93
N GLY A 53 16.45 -4.73 -19.90
CA GLY A 53 15.46 -5.11 -18.88
C GLY A 53 14.58 -6.30 -19.24
N ILE A 54 14.78 -6.86 -20.43
CA ILE A 54 13.97 -7.94 -20.99
C ILE A 54 14.86 -9.17 -21.08
N THR A 55 14.67 -10.12 -20.17
CA THR A 55 15.51 -11.33 -20.07
C THR A 55 14.66 -12.59 -20.22
N GLY A 56 15.06 -13.46 -21.12
CA GLY A 56 14.33 -14.70 -21.42
C GLY A 56 13.42 -14.56 -22.65
N PRO A 57 12.60 -15.59 -22.93
CA PRO A 57 11.65 -15.54 -24.03
C PRO A 57 10.48 -14.61 -23.68
N HIS A 58 10.20 -13.65 -24.57
CA HIS A 58 9.11 -12.69 -24.46
C HIS A 58 8.32 -12.62 -25.76
N ASP A 59 7.04 -12.31 -25.65
CA ASP A 59 6.19 -12.11 -26.82
C ASP A 59 6.28 -10.66 -27.30
N LEU A 60 6.69 -10.48 -28.57
CA LEU A 60 6.74 -9.16 -29.19
C LEU A 60 5.43 -8.87 -29.93
N TYR A 61 4.78 -7.80 -29.54
CA TYR A 61 3.56 -7.30 -30.16
C TYR A 61 3.86 -6.09 -31.04
N PHE A 62 3.64 -6.23 -32.34
CA PHE A 62 3.73 -5.12 -33.27
C PHE A 62 2.36 -4.45 -33.37
N VAL A 63 2.24 -3.28 -32.77
CA VAL A 63 0.98 -2.56 -32.67
C VAL A 63 1.03 -1.38 -33.61
N TYR A 64 0.31 -1.51 -34.71
CA TYR A 64 0.06 -0.38 -35.60
C TYR A 64 -1.12 0.41 -35.05
N ARG A 65 -0.84 1.66 -34.70
CA ARG A 65 -1.84 2.68 -34.40
C ARG A 65 -2.15 3.36 -35.71
N GLU A 66 -3.39 3.25 -36.16
CA GLU A 66 -3.84 3.96 -37.36
C GLU A 66 -3.49 5.45 -37.23
N PRO A 67 -3.17 6.14 -38.36
CA PRO A 67 -3.13 7.60 -38.38
C PRO A 67 -4.45 8.06 -37.80
N GLN A 68 -4.40 8.64 -36.61
CA GLN A 68 -5.61 9.15 -35.99
C GLN A 68 -6.18 10.19 -36.95
N ALA A 69 -7.47 10.05 -37.27
CA ALA A 69 -8.21 11.08 -37.97
C ALA A 69 -7.92 12.44 -37.33
N GLU A 70 -7.95 13.52 -38.11
CA GLU A 70 -7.79 14.88 -37.58
C GLU A 70 -8.56 14.97 -36.26
N SER A 71 -7.83 15.25 -35.18
CA SER A 71 -8.35 15.08 -33.81
C SER A 71 -9.53 15.99 -33.51
N LEU A 72 -9.82 16.92 -34.41
CA LEU A 72 -10.84 17.94 -34.32
C LEU A 72 -11.47 18.08 -35.70
N ASP A 73 -12.79 17.97 -35.80
CA ASP A 73 -13.50 18.32 -37.02
C ASP A 73 -13.44 19.83 -37.30
N ALA A 74 -13.75 20.21 -38.54
CA ALA A 74 -13.71 21.61 -38.96
C ALA A 74 -14.64 22.52 -38.13
N GLU A 75 -15.74 21.99 -37.60
CA GLU A 75 -16.64 22.75 -36.73
C GLU A 75 -15.96 23.07 -35.39
N THR A 76 -15.28 22.09 -34.80
CA THR A 76 -14.54 22.23 -33.56
C THR A 76 -13.37 23.20 -33.72
N LEU A 77 -12.61 23.10 -34.80
CA LEU A 77 -11.54 24.05 -35.12
C LEU A 77 -12.08 25.47 -35.31
N SER A 78 -13.24 25.64 -35.95
CA SER A 78 -13.90 26.94 -36.09
C SER A 78 -14.32 27.53 -34.74
N ARG A 79 -14.86 26.71 -33.83
CA ARG A 79 -15.20 27.14 -32.47
C ARG A 79 -13.96 27.57 -31.69
N ILE A 80 -12.87 26.80 -31.77
CA ILE A 80 -11.59 27.14 -31.16
C ILE A 80 -11.03 28.45 -31.73
N ALA A 81 -11.07 28.63 -33.04
CA ALA A 81 -10.62 29.86 -33.70
C ALA A 81 -11.43 31.10 -33.26
N SER A 82 -12.71 30.91 -32.92
CA SER A 82 -13.59 31.98 -32.46
C SER A 82 -13.46 32.31 -30.96
N ALA A 83 -12.77 31.48 -30.18
CA ALA A 83 -12.59 31.68 -28.75
C ALA A 83 -11.45 32.69 -28.47
N ASP A 84 -11.59 33.49 -27.42
CA ASP A 84 -10.55 34.46 -27.03
C ASP A 84 -9.25 33.77 -26.59
N VAL A 85 -9.37 32.63 -25.91
CA VAL A 85 -8.26 31.81 -25.40
C VAL A 85 -8.61 30.33 -25.58
N ALA A 86 -7.64 29.52 -26.00
CA ALA A 86 -7.77 28.07 -26.05
C ALA A 86 -6.92 27.43 -24.94
N LEU A 87 -7.55 26.64 -24.05
CA LEU A 87 -6.85 25.85 -23.04
C LEU A 87 -6.78 24.40 -23.48
N ILE A 88 -5.58 23.85 -23.59
CA ILE A 88 -5.37 22.45 -23.94
C ILE A 88 -4.71 21.70 -22.79
N PHE A 89 -5.37 20.63 -22.34
CA PHE A 89 -4.89 19.77 -21.26
C PHE A 89 -4.28 18.50 -21.85
N VAL A 90 -3.00 18.28 -21.55
CA VAL A 90 -2.20 17.13 -22.03
C VAL A 90 -1.44 16.50 -20.88
N GLY A 91 -1.02 15.26 -21.03
CA GLY A 91 -0.35 14.57 -19.94
C GLY A 91 0.06 13.14 -20.20
N THR A 92 0.45 12.49 -19.11
CA THR A 92 0.69 11.05 -19.03
C THR A 92 -0.38 10.38 -18.17
N ASP A 93 -0.35 9.06 -18.09
CA ASP A 93 -1.21 8.25 -17.21
C ASP A 93 -0.48 7.00 -16.71
N GLN A 94 -1.19 6.15 -15.96
CA GLN A 94 -0.67 4.86 -15.43
C GLN A 94 -0.31 3.84 -16.53
N ASN A 95 -0.72 4.06 -17.78
CA ASN A 95 -0.31 3.25 -18.93
C ASN A 95 0.98 3.78 -19.57
N THR A 96 1.37 5.01 -19.22
CA THR A 96 2.58 5.67 -19.71
C THR A 96 3.75 5.43 -18.75
N GLY A 97 3.52 5.46 -17.43
CA GLY A 97 4.52 5.11 -16.41
C GLY A 97 3.84 4.73 -15.09
N ARG A 98 4.43 3.81 -14.33
CA ARG A 98 3.92 3.36 -13.03
C ARG A 98 5.03 2.69 -12.22
N GLU A 99 4.75 2.31 -10.98
CA GLU A 99 5.65 1.42 -10.23
C GLU A 99 5.95 0.16 -11.06
N GLU A 100 7.21 -0.27 -11.06
CA GLU A 100 7.72 -1.38 -11.89
C GLU A 100 7.72 -1.12 -13.41
N SER A 101 7.45 0.11 -13.86
CA SER A 101 7.45 0.44 -15.30
C SER A 101 8.01 1.83 -15.61
N ASP A 102 9.21 1.83 -16.19
CA ASP A 102 9.92 3.02 -16.61
C ASP A 102 9.54 3.49 -18.03
N ARG A 103 9.66 4.80 -18.27
CA ARG A 103 9.46 5.40 -19.59
C ARG A 103 10.74 5.35 -20.43
N PHE A 104 10.63 4.85 -21.66
CA PHE A 104 11.74 4.83 -22.63
C PHE A 104 11.82 6.09 -23.52
N SER A 105 10.85 7.01 -23.41
CA SER A 105 10.80 8.25 -24.15
C SER A 105 10.33 9.41 -23.27
N LEU A 106 10.72 10.62 -23.64
CA LEU A 106 10.24 11.86 -23.06
C LEU A 106 9.14 12.54 -23.91
N SER A 107 8.75 11.97 -25.05
CA SER A 107 7.68 12.54 -25.87
C SER A 107 6.30 12.43 -25.19
N LEU A 108 5.39 13.38 -25.44
CA LEU A 108 3.99 13.25 -25.02
C LEU A 108 3.34 12.03 -25.69
N PRO A 109 2.55 11.21 -24.96
CA PRO A 109 2.01 9.98 -25.52
C PRO A 109 0.86 10.24 -26.51
N GLY A 110 0.75 9.38 -27.52
CA GLY A 110 -0.32 9.44 -28.53
C GLY A 110 -0.20 10.63 -29.48
N ASN A 111 -1.34 11.19 -29.91
CA ASN A 111 -1.42 12.34 -30.81
C ASN A 111 -1.46 13.70 -30.09
N GLN A 112 -1.12 13.76 -28.80
CA GLN A 112 -1.25 14.99 -28.02
C GLN A 112 -0.44 16.15 -28.60
N MET A 113 0.75 15.88 -29.15
CA MET A 113 1.53 16.93 -29.84
C MET A 113 0.83 17.45 -31.10
N HIS A 114 0.26 16.57 -31.91
CA HIS A 114 -0.50 16.97 -33.10
C HIS A 114 -1.76 17.77 -32.73
N LEU A 115 -2.45 17.36 -31.65
CA LEU A 115 -3.59 18.11 -31.11
C LEU A 115 -3.17 19.53 -30.70
N ILE A 116 -2.06 19.68 -29.97
CA ILE A 116 -1.49 20.98 -29.60
C ILE A 116 -1.24 21.83 -30.85
N GLN A 117 -0.57 21.27 -31.86
CA GLN A 117 -0.24 21.97 -33.10
C GLN A 117 -1.50 22.40 -33.87
N SER A 118 -2.53 21.54 -33.95
CA SER A 118 -3.78 21.84 -34.64
C SER A 118 -4.56 22.96 -33.96
N VAL A 119 -4.63 22.96 -32.62
CA VAL A 119 -5.28 24.03 -31.83
C VAL A 119 -4.52 25.34 -32.00
N ALA A 120 -3.20 25.32 -31.81
CA ALA A 120 -2.35 26.51 -31.93
C ALA A 120 -2.36 27.09 -33.35
N ALA A 121 -2.54 26.27 -34.40
CA ALA A 121 -2.62 26.75 -35.77
C ALA A 121 -3.85 27.63 -36.04
N VAL A 122 -4.96 27.42 -35.32
CA VAL A 122 -6.21 28.16 -35.52
C VAL A 122 -6.49 29.19 -34.43
N ASN A 123 -5.82 29.10 -33.27
CA ASN A 123 -5.92 30.09 -32.20
C ASN A 123 -4.53 30.42 -31.61
N PRO A 124 -3.99 31.64 -31.85
CA PRO A 124 -2.68 32.04 -31.35
C PRO A 124 -2.65 32.34 -29.83
N ASN A 125 -3.80 32.35 -29.16
CA ASN A 125 -3.90 32.50 -27.71
C ASN A 125 -4.05 31.13 -27.03
N THR A 126 -3.24 30.15 -27.44
CA THR A 126 -3.30 28.79 -26.88
C THR A 126 -2.41 28.65 -25.64
N ILE A 127 -2.96 28.12 -24.55
CA ILE A 127 -2.23 27.79 -23.32
C ILE A 127 -2.23 26.28 -23.14
N VAL A 128 -1.03 25.69 -23.04
CA VAL A 128 -0.85 24.26 -22.82
C VAL A 128 -0.68 23.96 -21.33
N VAL A 129 -1.61 23.18 -20.77
CA VAL A 129 -1.57 22.70 -19.39
C VAL A 129 -1.10 21.24 -19.40
N MET A 130 0.07 20.98 -18.82
CA MET A 130 0.74 19.67 -18.82
C MET A 130 0.68 19.00 -17.44
N GLN A 131 -0.01 17.86 -17.38
CA GLN A 131 -0.04 16.95 -16.24
C GLN A 131 0.77 15.69 -16.55
N THR A 132 2.08 15.74 -16.33
CA THR A 132 3.00 14.64 -16.68
C THR A 132 3.75 14.09 -15.48
N MET A 133 4.07 12.78 -15.52
CA MET A 133 4.98 12.12 -14.60
C MET A 133 6.40 12.55 -14.93
N GLY A 134 6.92 13.57 -14.26
CA GLY A 134 8.23 14.15 -14.58
C GLY A 134 8.25 14.89 -15.93
N MET A 135 9.46 15.10 -16.45
CA MET A 135 9.69 15.90 -17.66
C MET A 135 9.19 15.21 -18.93
N VAL A 136 8.87 16.04 -19.94
CA VAL A 136 8.61 15.66 -21.33
C VAL A 136 9.35 16.62 -22.27
N GLU A 137 9.55 16.22 -23.53
CA GLU A 137 10.11 17.08 -24.57
C GLU A 137 9.11 18.18 -24.93
N VAL A 138 9.56 19.43 -24.91
CA VAL A 138 8.70 20.62 -25.04
C VAL A 138 9.21 21.63 -26.05
N GLU A 139 10.31 21.38 -26.77
CA GLU A 139 10.91 22.37 -27.67
C GLU A 139 9.90 22.86 -28.72
N ASP A 140 9.10 21.95 -29.30
CA ASP A 140 8.04 22.27 -30.28
C ASP A 140 6.90 23.12 -29.70
N ILE A 141 6.68 23.05 -28.38
CA ILE A 141 5.66 23.84 -27.69
C ILE A 141 6.25 25.21 -27.30
N LYS A 142 7.45 25.19 -26.72
CA LYS A 142 8.18 26.35 -26.19
C LYS A 142 8.54 27.37 -27.28
N HIS A 143 8.85 26.89 -28.49
CA HIS A 143 9.25 27.75 -29.61
C HIS A 143 8.11 28.08 -30.58
N ASN A 144 6.87 27.71 -30.25
CA ASN A 144 5.71 28.04 -31.06
C ASN A 144 5.11 29.39 -30.66
N GLU A 145 5.15 30.37 -31.56
CA GLU A 145 4.63 31.72 -31.30
C GLU A 145 3.12 31.77 -31.01
N ASN A 146 2.37 30.75 -31.44
CA ASN A 146 0.94 30.61 -31.18
C ASN A 146 0.62 29.97 -29.81
N ILE A 147 1.65 29.68 -29.01
CA ILE A 147 1.52 29.12 -27.66
C ILE A 147 2.18 30.07 -26.67
N PRO A 148 1.49 31.15 -26.25
CA PRO A 148 2.03 32.12 -25.30
C PRO A 148 2.22 31.58 -23.88
N GLY A 149 1.66 30.41 -23.54
CA GLY A 149 1.70 29.89 -22.17
C GLY A 149 1.83 28.37 -22.07
N ILE A 150 2.69 27.93 -21.16
CA ILE A 150 2.84 26.52 -20.76
C ILE A 150 2.76 26.45 -19.23
N ILE A 151 1.85 25.64 -18.70
CA ILE A 151 1.70 25.41 -17.26
C ILE A 151 1.99 23.93 -16.98
N TYR A 152 3.00 23.65 -16.16
CA TYR A 152 3.28 22.31 -15.67
C TYR A 152 2.72 22.12 -14.27
N THR A 153 1.95 21.06 -14.04
CA THR A 153 1.36 20.78 -12.72
C THR A 153 1.99 19.58 -12.01
N GLY A 154 2.43 18.55 -12.73
CA GLY A 154 2.56 17.22 -12.13
C GLY A 154 1.20 16.67 -11.66
N TYR A 155 1.19 15.62 -10.81
CA TYR A 155 -0.03 15.07 -10.22
C TYR A 155 -0.28 15.67 -8.84
N ASN A 156 -1.31 16.51 -8.73
CA ASN A 156 -1.54 17.35 -7.55
C ASN A 156 -2.78 16.94 -6.73
N GLY A 157 -3.14 15.66 -6.80
CA GLY A 157 -4.22 15.06 -5.99
C GLY A 157 -5.63 15.58 -6.31
N GLN A 158 -6.57 15.29 -5.41
CA GLN A 158 -8.02 15.48 -5.63
C GLN A 158 -8.45 16.92 -5.91
N ALA A 159 -7.66 17.92 -5.50
CA ALA A 159 -7.99 19.34 -5.65
C ALA A 159 -7.43 19.98 -6.94
N GLN A 160 -6.83 19.19 -7.84
CA GLN A 160 -6.10 19.69 -9.01
C GLN A 160 -6.91 20.63 -9.91
N GLY A 161 -8.20 20.35 -10.14
CA GLY A 161 -9.06 21.19 -10.97
C GLY A 161 -9.32 22.57 -10.35
N THR A 162 -9.52 22.62 -9.03
CA THR A 162 -9.67 23.88 -8.29
C THR A 162 -8.38 24.68 -8.29
N ALA A 163 -7.24 24.03 -8.06
CA ALA A 163 -5.94 24.69 -8.07
C ALA A 163 -5.63 25.29 -9.46
N MET A 164 -5.89 24.55 -10.54
CA MET A 164 -5.68 25.02 -11.90
C MET A 164 -6.57 26.22 -12.25
N ALA A 165 -7.86 26.17 -11.89
CA ALA A 165 -8.77 27.30 -12.12
C ALA A 165 -8.25 28.58 -11.45
N LYS A 166 -7.81 28.48 -10.18
CA LYS A 166 -7.26 29.62 -9.44
C LYS A 166 -6.01 30.20 -10.08
N ILE A 167 -5.14 29.37 -10.65
CA ILE A 167 -3.95 29.82 -11.37
C ILE A 167 -4.38 30.53 -12.66
N LEU A 168 -5.18 29.87 -13.51
CA LEU A 168 -5.59 30.40 -14.82
C LEU A 168 -6.31 31.76 -14.72
N PHE A 169 -7.12 31.97 -13.69
CA PHE A 169 -7.83 33.23 -13.46
C PHE A 169 -7.07 34.23 -12.60
N GLY A 170 -5.81 33.94 -12.23
CA GLY A 170 -4.98 34.86 -11.45
C GLY A 170 -5.44 35.06 -10.00
N GLU A 171 -6.30 34.19 -9.46
CA GLU A 171 -6.58 34.17 -8.01
C GLU A 171 -5.33 33.75 -7.22
N VAL A 172 -4.47 32.93 -7.83
CA VAL A 172 -3.19 32.49 -7.29
C VAL A 172 -2.10 32.74 -8.32
N ASN A 173 -1.07 33.48 -7.93
CA ASN A 173 0.15 33.66 -8.71
C ASN A 173 1.02 32.38 -8.64
N PRO A 174 1.41 31.76 -9.78
CA PRO A 174 2.34 30.64 -9.75
C PRO A 174 3.70 31.06 -9.18
N GLY A 175 4.20 30.29 -8.22
CA GLY A 175 5.52 30.47 -7.59
C GLY A 175 6.30 29.17 -7.44
N GLY A 176 5.94 28.16 -8.21
CA GLY A 176 6.64 26.86 -8.24
C GLY A 176 7.92 26.94 -9.07
N LYS A 177 8.94 26.17 -8.67
CA LYS A 177 10.19 26.00 -9.42
C LYS A 177 10.41 24.51 -9.70
N THR A 178 10.98 24.17 -10.85
CA THR A 178 11.24 22.78 -11.25
C THR A 178 12.23 22.10 -10.29
N SER A 179 11.90 20.90 -9.81
CA SER A 179 12.80 20.07 -8.99
C SER A 179 13.74 19.20 -9.82
N VAL A 180 13.57 19.19 -11.15
CA VAL A 180 14.34 18.40 -12.09
C VAL A 180 14.70 19.22 -13.33
N THR A 181 15.82 18.89 -13.95
CA THR A 181 16.21 19.46 -15.25
C THR A 181 15.32 18.91 -16.37
N TRP A 182 14.76 19.79 -17.20
CA TRP A 182 14.01 19.41 -18.41
C TRP A 182 14.94 19.41 -19.61
N TYR A 183 15.34 18.22 -20.05
CA TYR A 183 16.24 18.04 -21.19
C TYR A 183 15.53 18.32 -22.52
N ARG A 184 16.26 18.83 -23.51
CA ARG A 184 15.73 19.07 -24.86
C ARG A 184 15.25 17.79 -25.52
N SER A 185 16.04 16.72 -25.39
CA SER A 185 15.65 15.40 -25.88
C SER A 185 16.12 14.27 -24.97
N VAL A 186 15.38 13.15 -24.99
CA VAL A 186 15.83 11.89 -24.38
C VAL A 186 17.17 11.43 -24.96
N ASN A 187 17.48 11.79 -26.21
CA ASN A 187 18.74 11.43 -26.88
C ASN A 187 19.96 12.17 -26.34
N ASP A 188 19.77 13.23 -25.55
CA ASP A 188 20.87 13.88 -24.84
C ASP A 188 21.21 13.16 -23.54
N LEU A 189 20.40 12.21 -23.07
CA LEU A 189 20.68 11.46 -21.86
C LEU A 189 21.47 10.19 -22.17
N PRO A 190 22.34 9.73 -21.24
CA PRO A 190 22.94 8.40 -21.36
C PRO A 190 21.88 7.30 -21.40
N GLU A 191 22.27 6.13 -21.92
CA GLU A 191 21.40 4.96 -22.00
C GLU A 191 20.72 4.64 -20.67
N PHE A 192 19.53 4.05 -20.75
CA PHE A 192 18.64 3.86 -19.61
C PHE A 192 19.28 3.13 -18.42
N GLY A 193 20.06 2.07 -18.68
CA GLY A 193 20.75 1.29 -17.63
C GLY A 193 22.02 1.94 -17.08
N ASP A 194 22.42 3.11 -17.58
CA ASP A 194 23.61 3.81 -17.14
C ASP A 194 23.32 4.77 -15.99
N TYR A 195 23.57 4.31 -14.76
CA TYR A 195 23.36 5.09 -13.54
C TYR A 195 24.52 6.05 -13.21
N ARG A 196 25.53 6.18 -14.07
CA ARG A 196 26.62 7.14 -13.85
C ARG A 196 26.08 8.56 -14.00
N LEU A 197 26.40 9.42 -13.02
CA LEU A 197 26.02 10.82 -13.04
C LEU A 197 26.97 11.70 -13.88
N ARG A 198 28.27 11.35 -13.89
CA ARG A 198 29.30 12.10 -14.60
C ARG A 198 29.32 11.74 -16.09
N GLY A 199 29.52 12.75 -16.93
CA GLY A 199 29.78 12.57 -18.35
C GLY A 199 31.23 12.18 -18.63
N ASP A 200 31.52 11.85 -19.89
CA ASP A 200 32.86 11.68 -20.44
C ASP A 200 32.87 12.12 -21.92
N GLU A 201 33.97 11.89 -22.64
CA GLU A 201 34.10 12.27 -24.06
C GLU A 201 33.03 11.67 -24.98
N THR A 202 32.36 10.60 -24.56
CA THR A 202 31.41 9.83 -25.36
C THR A 202 29.96 9.97 -24.87
N ARG A 203 29.74 10.53 -23.68
CA ARG A 203 28.43 10.55 -23.00
C ARG A 203 28.26 11.82 -22.19
N ASN A 204 27.07 12.41 -22.25
CA ASN A 204 26.75 13.57 -21.41
C ASN A 204 26.61 13.15 -19.95
N GLY A 205 26.81 14.08 -19.02
CA GLY A 205 26.47 13.85 -17.62
C GLY A 205 24.96 13.83 -17.38
N ARG A 206 24.55 13.84 -16.12
CA ARG A 206 23.15 13.90 -15.70
C ARG A 206 22.96 15.04 -14.70
N THR A 207 21.73 15.53 -14.61
CA THR A 207 21.31 16.62 -13.72
C THR A 207 22.04 17.94 -14.00
N TYR A 208 21.65 19.02 -13.33
CA TYR A 208 22.40 20.28 -13.42
C TYR A 208 23.83 20.20 -12.85
N TRP A 209 24.18 19.10 -12.16
CA TRP A 209 25.54 18.89 -11.64
C TRP A 209 26.56 18.58 -12.72
N TYR A 210 26.20 17.80 -13.74
CA TYR A 210 27.18 17.26 -14.71
C TYR A 210 26.71 17.33 -16.17
N PHE A 211 25.46 17.74 -16.43
CA PHE A 211 24.96 17.93 -17.77
C PHE A 211 25.37 19.33 -18.28
N ASP A 212 26.18 19.37 -19.34
CA ASP A 212 26.83 20.56 -19.88
C ASP A 212 26.15 21.11 -21.16
N LYS A 213 25.17 20.39 -21.71
CA LYS A 213 24.38 20.85 -22.84
C LYS A 213 23.25 21.79 -22.42
N ASP A 214 22.67 22.44 -23.43
CA ASP A 214 21.44 23.19 -23.26
C ASP A 214 20.25 22.31 -22.85
N VAL A 215 19.33 22.91 -22.11
CA VAL A 215 18.14 22.27 -21.54
C VAL A 215 16.92 23.14 -21.86
N SER A 216 15.74 22.54 -21.92
CA SER A 216 14.48 23.25 -22.14
C SER A 216 14.13 24.15 -20.96
N TYR A 217 14.23 23.60 -19.75
CA TYR A 217 14.10 24.33 -18.49
C TYR A 217 15.13 23.79 -17.50
N GLU A 218 15.96 24.67 -16.95
CA GLU A 218 16.98 24.30 -15.98
C GLU A 218 16.37 23.90 -14.63
N PHE A 219 17.19 23.27 -13.79
CA PHE A 219 16.83 23.00 -12.41
C PHE A 219 16.51 24.31 -11.66
N GLY A 220 15.42 24.33 -10.90
CA GLY A 220 14.97 25.50 -10.16
C GLY A 220 14.32 26.59 -11.02
N TYR A 221 13.99 26.32 -12.29
CA TYR A 221 13.30 27.28 -13.16
C TYR A 221 11.81 27.39 -12.83
N GLY A 222 11.23 28.59 -12.93
CA GLY A 222 9.79 28.78 -12.85
C GLY A 222 9.41 30.26 -12.92
N LEU A 223 8.36 30.54 -13.69
CA LEU A 223 7.83 31.87 -13.91
C LEU A 223 6.78 32.25 -12.85
N SER A 224 6.43 33.52 -12.84
CA SER A 224 5.40 34.13 -12.00
C SER A 224 4.60 35.12 -12.84
N TYR A 225 3.39 35.47 -12.41
CA TYR A 225 2.63 36.59 -12.97
C TYR A 225 3.16 37.96 -12.55
N THR A 226 4.13 37.98 -11.63
CA THR A 226 4.86 39.20 -11.25
C THR A 226 6.36 39.04 -11.54
N THR A 227 7.13 40.12 -11.37
CA THR A 227 8.58 40.13 -11.57
C THR A 227 9.31 40.40 -10.26
N PHE A 228 10.52 39.86 -10.13
CA PHE A 228 11.36 40.04 -8.95
C PHE A 228 12.75 40.55 -9.32
N ASP A 229 13.16 41.65 -8.68
CA ASP A 229 14.48 42.24 -8.81
C ASP A 229 15.33 41.91 -7.58
N TYR A 230 16.59 41.55 -7.80
CA TYR A 230 17.55 41.19 -6.77
C TYR A 230 18.52 42.35 -6.55
N GLY A 231 18.65 42.79 -5.30
CA GLY A 231 19.57 43.82 -4.86
C GLY A 231 20.94 43.26 -4.47
N ASP A 232 21.62 43.99 -3.57
CA ASP A 232 22.97 43.63 -3.13
C ASP A 232 22.98 42.30 -2.36
N ILE A 233 23.92 41.43 -2.73
CA ILE A 233 24.13 40.13 -2.09
C ILE A 233 25.32 40.25 -1.13
N THR A 234 25.13 39.80 0.11
CA THR A 234 26.18 39.83 1.14
C THR A 234 26.32 38.47 1.82
N ILE A 235 27.50 38.23 2.39
CA ILE A 235 27.83 37.04 3.19
C ILE A 235 28.32 37.48 4.57
N SER A 236 27.85 36.81 5.62
CA SER A 236 28.18 37.18 7.00
C SER A 236 29.65 36.97 7.38
N LYS A 237 30.35 36.04 6.71
CA LYS A 237 31.73 35.66 7.01
C LYS A 237 32.43 35.13 5.74
N ARG A 238 33.70 35.52 5.55
CA ARG A 238 34.49 35.13 4.37
C ARG A 238 35.57 34.10 4.65
N ASP A 239 36.21 34.08 5.81
CA ASP A 239 37.13 33.00 6.17
C ASP A 239 36.35 31.92 6.93
N ILE A 240 36.13 30.75 6.34
CA ILE A 240 35.24 29.72 6.90
C ILE A 240 35.97 28.40 7.16
N THR A 241 35.42 27.64 8.09
CA THR A 241 35.82 26.27 8.44
C THR A 241 34.60 25.35 8.42
N PRO A 242 34.76 24.01 8.42
CA PRO A 242 33.64 23.07 8.51
C PRO A 242 32.73 23.20 9.75
N TYR A 243 33.09 24.06 10.71
CA TYR A 243 32.35 24.29 11.96
C TYR A 243 31.60 25.62 11.98
N ASP A 244 31.75 26.43 10.94
CA ASP A 244 31.14 27.75 10.85
C ASP A 244 29.72 27.69 10.29
N HIS A 245 28.93 28.69 10.64
CA HIS A 245 27.64 28.95 10.02
C HIS A 245 27.73 30.30 9.31
N ILE A 246 27.33 30.34 8.05
CA ILE A 246 27.27 31.57 7.27
C ILE A 246 25.84 31.90 6.89
N THR A 247 25.57 33.18 6.72
CA THR A 247 24.28 33.68 6.24
C THR A 247 24.53 34.48 4.98
N ILE A 248 23.82 34.12 3.92
CA ILE A 248 23.77 34.90 2.68
C ILE A 248 22.49 35.72 2.72
N ASN A 249 22.62 37.04 2.53
CA ASN A 249 21.49 37.95 2.51
C ASN A 249 21.38 38.59 1.13
N VAL A 250 20.16 38.72 0.65
CA VAL A 250 19.82 39.46 -0.57
C VAL A 250 18.49 40.17 -0.40
N ASP A 251 18.42 41.42 -0.83
CA ASP A 251 17.15 42.13 -0.92
C ASP A 251 16.43 41.73 -2.20
N VAL A 252 15.18 41.27 -2.09
CA VAL A 252 14.34 40.90 -3.23
C VAL A 252 13.14 41.82 -3.27
N THR A 253 12.96 42.50 -4.39
CA THR A 253 11.85 43.42 -4.63
C THR A 253 10.88 42.79 -5.60
N ASN A 254 9.61 42.70 -5.24
CA ASN A 254 8.56 42.41 -6.21
C ASN A 254 8.29 43.69 -7.01
N SER A 255 8.75 43.71 -8.26
CA SER A 255 8.68 44.88 -9.14
C SER A 255 7.47 44.88 -10.08
N GLY A 256 6.61 43.86 -10.00
CA GLY A 256 5.35 43.82 -10.75
C GLY A 256 4.15 44.30 -9.93
N GLU A 257 2.96 44.00 -10.46
CA GLU A 257 1.68 44.55 -9.98
C GLU A 257 0.87 43.57 -9.12
N MET A 258 1.37 42.34 -8.93
CA MET A 258 0.68 41.29 -8.19
C MET A 258 1.57 40.73 -7.08
N ASP A 259 0.98 40.42 -5.93
CA ASP A 259 1.64 39.63 -4.89
C ASP A 259 2.12 38.30 -5.48
N GLY A 260 3.30 37.84 -5.05
CA GLY A 260 3.88 36.61 -5.59
C GLY A 260 4.89 35.98 -4.66
N ASP A 261 5.17 34.71 -4.92
CA ASP A 261 6.22 33.96 -4.24
C ASP A 261 7.45 33.87 -5.12
N GLU A 262 8.60 34.24 -4.56
CA GLU A 262 9.91 33.97 -5.15
C GLU A 262 10.65 32.90 -4.32
N ILE A 263 11.45 32.07 -4.98
CA ILE A 263 12.37 31.13 -4.34
C ILE A 263 13.80 31.53 -4.68
N VAL A 264 14.44 32.21 -3.73
CA VAL A 264 15.87 32.55 -3.80
C VAL A 264 16.68 31.28 -3.61
N GLN A 265 17.62 31.00 -4.51
CA GLN A 265 18.44 29.79 -4.51
C GLN A 265 19.92 30.15 -4.39
N VAL A 266 20.67 29.40 -3.58
CA VAL A 266 22.12 29.54 -3.41
C VAL A 266 22.81 28.28 -3.89
N TYR A 267 23.70 28.43 -4.87
CA TYR A 267 24.53 27.37 -5.43
C TYR A 267 25.99 27.57 -5.05
N LEU A 268 26.69 26.49 -4.70
CA LEU A 268 28.13 26.49 -4.43
C LEU A 268 28.91 25.99 -5.64
N LYS A 269 29.97 26.72 -5.99
CA LYS A 269 31.07 26.30 -6.87
C LYS A 269 32.40 26.34 -6.12
N THR A 270 33.29 25.42 -6.44
CA THR A 270 34.67 25.37 -5.93
C THR A 270 35.64 25.50 -7.10
N GLU A 271 36.86 25.95 -6.84
CA GLU A 271 37.93 25.97 -7.85
C GLU A 271 38.18 24.57 -8.42
N ASP A 272 38.50 24.52 -9.71
CA ASP A 272 38.87 23.30 -10.45
C ASP A 272 37.85 22.15 -10.41
N ALA A 273 36.61 22.42 -9.99
CA ALA A 273 35.56 21.41 -9.77
C ALA A 273 35.42 20.42 -10.93
N GLU A 274 35.36 20.94 -12.17
CA GLU A 274 35.21 20.14 -13.39
C GLU A 274 36.40 19.20 -13.61
N SER A 275 37.62 19.73 -13.48
CA SER A 275 38.85 18.95 -13.69
C SER A 275 39.03 17.84 -12.65
N LEU A 276 38.42 18.01 -11.47
CA LEU A 276 38.40 17.05 -10.37
C LEU A 276 37.15 16.14 -10.42
N GLY A 277 36.34 16.23 -11.48
CA GLY A 277 35.14 15.43 -11.69
C GLY A 277 34.00 15.74 -10.70
N ARG A 278 33.98 16.94 -10.11
CA ARG A 278 32.95 17.39 -9.17
C ARG A 278 31.78 18.05 -9.90
N PRO A 279 30.61 18.22 -9.24
CA PRO A 279 29.51 18.97 -9.82
C PRO A 279 29.92 20.39 -10.24
N PHE A 280 29.41 20.86 -11.38
CA PHE A 280 29.58 22.24 -11.86
C PHE A 280 29.15 23.26 -10.80
N LYS A 281 28.07 22.96 -10.10
CA LYS A 281 27.54 23.69 -8.96
C LYS A 281 26.60 22.82 -8.14
N ARG A 282 26.36 23.16 -6.88
CA ARG A 282 25.49 22.40 -5.95
C ARG A 282 24.57 23.34 -5.19
N LEU A 283 23.27 23.12 -5.20
CA LEU A 283 22.33 23.86 -4.34
C LEU A 283 22.71 23.62 -2.87
N LYS A 284 22.93 24.68 -2.10
CA LYS A 284 23.28 24.65 -0.67
C LYS A 284 22.27 25.34 0.24
N GLY A 285 21.35 26.09 -0.33
CA GLY A 285 20.23 26.67 0.40
C GLY A 285 19.21 27.28 -0.54
N PHE A 286 17.97 27.38 -0.09
CA PHE A 286 16.95 28.14 -0.79
C PHE A 286 15.92 28.65 0.21
N LYS A 287 15.21 29.72 -0.15
CA LYS A 287 14.12 30.26 0.68
C LYS A 287 12.99 30.77 -0.19
N ARG A 288 11.80 30.18 0.02
CA ARG A 288 10.55 30.70 -0.55
C ARG A 288 10.06 31.87 0.29
N VAL A 289 9.68 32.96 -0.37
CA VAL A 289 9.19 34.17 0.27
C VAL A 289 8.05 34.78 -0.53
N THR A 290 6.92 35.02 0.12
CA THR A 290 5.84 35.83 -0.44
C THR A 290 6.20 37.29 -0.31
N ILE A 291 6.20 38.04 -1.42
CA ILE A 291 6.53 39.45 -1.45
C ILE A 291 5.33 40.19 -2.08
N PRO A 292 4.65 41.09 -1.34
CA PRO A 292 3.59 41.88 -1.91
C PRO A 292 4.07 42.80 -3.04
N ALA A 293 3.19 43.16 -3.96
CA ALA A 293 3.52 44.03 -5.09
C ALA A 293 4.21 45.34 -4.63
N GLY A 294 5.31 45.70 -5.30
CA GLY A 294 6.11 46.90 -5.01
C GLY A 294 6.90 46.86 -3.69
N GLN A 295 6.88 45.77 -2.94
CA GLN A 295 7.60 45.65 -1.67
C GLN A 295 8.95 44.96 -1.86
N THR A 296 9.89 45.29 -0.95
CA THR A 296 11.18 44.63 -0.83
C THR A 296 11.23 43.81 0.46
N LYS A 297 11.78 42.60 0.38
CA LYS A 297 12.11 41.77 1.55
C LYS A 297 13.58 41.40 1.55
N ASN A 298 14.22 41.51 2.71
CA ASN A 298 15.54 40.94 2.92
C ASN A 298 15.41 39.42 3.13
N VAL A 299 16.06 38.64 2.27
CA VAL A 299 16.03 37.18 2.28
C VAL A 299 17.35 36.66 2.82
N SER A 300 17.34 36.17 4.07
CA SER A 300 18.47 35.51 4.71
C SER A 300 18.39 33.99 4.55
N ILE A 301 19.47 33.38 4.05
CA ILE A 301 19.65 31.94 3.88
C ILE A 301 20.88 31.51 4.69
N ASP A 302 20.64 30.69 5.71
CA ASP A 302 21.68 30.13 6.56
C ASP A 302 22.24 28.84 5.95
N ILE A 303 23.55 28.68 5.98
CA ILE A 303 24.28 27.54 5.45
C ILE A 303 25.26 27.05 6.51
N ASP A 304 25.10 25.80 6.93
CA ASP A 304 26.10 25.12 7.76
C ASP A 304 27.30 24.75 6.88
N CYS A 305 28.49 25.22 7.26
CA CYS A 305 29.70 24.92 6.50
C CYS A 305 30.07 23.44 6.57
N SER A 306 29.54 22.69 7.54
CA SER A 306 29.69 21.24 7.61
C SER A 306 29.12 20.53 6.39
N ASP A 307 28.11 21.12 5.72
CA ASP A 307 27.41 20.54 4.56
C ASP A 307 28.12 20.80 3.23
N LEU A 308 29.22 21.56 3.22
CA LEU A 308 29.91 21.94 1.98
C LEU A 308 30.88 20.87 1.46
N TRP A 309 30.90 19.72 2.14
CA TRP A 309 31.78 18.61 1.90
C TRP A 309 31.61 17.93 0.54
N TYR A 310 32.61 17.14 0.15
CA TYR A 310 32.51 16.12 -0.91
C TYR A 310 33.10 14.79 -0.41
N TRP A 311 32.67 13.67 -1.01
CA TRP A 311 33.20 12.35 -0.67
C TRP A 311 34.52 12.13 -1.41
N ASP A 312 35.60 11.90 -0.67
CA ASP A 312 36.87 11.47 -1.25
C ASP A 312 36.88 9.95 -1.39
N GLU A 313 36.78 9.45 -2.62
CA GLU A 313 36.78 8.02 -2.91
C GLU A 313 38.10 7.34 -2.55
N ASN A 314 39.24 8.04 -2.69
CA ASN A 314 40.56 7.47 -2.40
C ASN A 314 40.79 7.33 -0.89
N GLU A 315 40.35 8.31 -0.12
CA GLU A 315 40.49 8.32 1.34
C GLU A 315 39.28 7.71 2.06
N SER A 316 38.20 7.38 1.33
CA SER A 316 36.94 6.84 1.85
C SER A 316 36.40 7.65 3.03
N LYS A 317 36.34 8.98 2.84
CA LYS A 317 35.91 9.92 3.89
C LYS A 317 35.26 11.17 3.31
N ILE A 318 34.48 11.83 4.14
CA ILE A 318 34.03 13.19 3.90
C ILE A 318 35.22 14.16 4.02
N THR A 319 35.37 15.05 3.04
CA THR A 319 36.41 16.09 3.05
C THR A 319 35.92 17.40 2.44
N PHE A 320 36.78 18.43 2.46
CA PHE A 320 36.49 19.78 2.00
C PHE A 320 37.58 20.27 1.06
N ASP A 321 37.16 20.99 0.03
CA ASP A 321 38.09 21.77 -0.77
C ASP A 321 38.71 22.88 0.07
N GLN A 322 40.02 23.04 -0.09
CA GLN A 322 40.72 24.14 0.54
C GLN A 322 40.81 25.26 -0.49
N GLY A 323 40.52 26.50 -0.10
CA GLY A 323 40.54 27.65 -1.00
C GLY A 323 39.16 28.25 -1.27
N VAL A 324 38.97 28.84 -2.45
CA VAL A 324 37.82 29.72 -2.72
C VAL A 324 36.54 28.92 -3.01
N TYR A 325 35.49 29.32 -2.31
CA TYR A 325 34.13 28.85 -2.46
C TYR A 325 33.29 30.02 -2.99
N THR A 326 32.79 29.89 -4.21
CA THR A 326 31.90 30.89 -4.84
C THR A 326 30.45 30.47 -4.63
N PHE A 327 29.69 31.30 -3.93
CA PHE A 327 28.25 31.13 -3.76
C PHE A 327 27.52 32.00 -4.79
N GLU A 328 26.81 31.36 -5.71
CA GLU A 328 25.96 31.98 -6.72
C GLU A 328 24.52 32.08 -6.18
N VAL A 329 23.94 33.27 -6.19
CA VAL A 329 22.56 33.53 -5.77
C VAL A 329 21.72 33.83 -7.00
N GLY A 330 20.60 33.12 -7.16
CA GLY A 330 19.77 33.24 -8.36
C GLY A 330 18.32 32.79 -8.17
N ALA A 331 17.54 32.96 -9.23
CA ALA A 331 16.15 32.53 -9.33
C ALA A 331 16.01 31.11 -9.95
N SER A 332 17.10 30.57 -10.49
CA SER A 332 17.25 29.19 -10.99
C SER A 332 18.75 28.83 -11.06
N SER A 333 19.08 27.59 -11.44
CA SER A 333 20.48 27.16 -11.62
C SER A 333 21.23 27.87 -12.77
N LYS A 334 20.52 28.51 -13.71
CA LYS A 334 21.10 29.31 -14.81
C LYS A 334 20.84 30.81 -14.66
N ASP A 335 19.75 31.24 -14.02
CA ASP A 335 19.42 32.64 -13.78
C ASP A 335 20.09 33.17 -12.50
N ILE A 336 21.41 33.33 -12.57
CA ILE A 336 22.25 33.83 -11.47
C ILE A 336 22.23 35.36 -11.46
N LYS A 337 21.86 35.94 -10.31
CA LYS A 337 21.74 37.40 -10.11
C LYS A 337 22.98 38.02 -9.50
N GLY A 338 23.79 37.25 -8.79
CA GLY A 338 25.11 37.67 -8.35
C GLY A 338 25.83 36.61 -7.52
N THR A 339 27.02 36.94 -7.04
CA THR A 339 27.90 36.01 -6.34
C THR A 339 28.55 36.64 -5.12
N VAL A 340 28.88 35.79 -4.14
CA VAL A 340 29.72 36.13 -2.99
C VAL A 340 30.72 34.99 -2.75
N GLU A 341 31.85 35.30 -2.14
CA GLU A 341 32.93 34.33 -1.94
C GLU A 341 33.31 34.17 -0.47
N ALA A 342 33.74 32.96 -0.13
CA ALA A 342 34.41 32.62 1.11
C ALA A 342 35.63 31.74 0.84
N VAL A 343 36.56 31.66 1.77
CA VAL A 343 37.76 30.83 1.73
C VAL A 343 37.61 29.74 2.77
N MET A 344 37.50 28.49 2.32
CA MET A 344 37.42 27.31 3.18
C MET A 344 38.80 26.87 3.63
N SER A 345 38.93 26.60 4.93
CA SER A 345 40.12 25.99 5.52
C SER A 345 39.76 24.97 6.60
N GLY A 346 40.58 23.92 6.71
CA GLY A 346 40.47 22.91 7.75
C GLY A 346 39.73 21.65 7.32
N GLN A 347 39.52 20.77 8.29
CA GLN A 347 38.93 19.44 8.13
C GLN A 347 38.10 19.10 9.37
N PHE A 348 37.28 18.06 9.26
CA PHE A 348 36.66 17.51 10.46
C PHE A 348 37.70 16.93 11.42
N LYS A 349 37.46 17.16 12.71
CA LYS A 349 38.12 16.49 13.82
C LYS A 349 37.65 15.04 13.87
N GLU A 350 38.56 14.14 14.23
CA GLU A 350 38.25 12.74 14.48
C GLU A 350 37.44 12.59 15.77
N VAL A 351 36.11 12.71 15.63
CA VAL A 351 35.14 12.58 16.72
C VAL A 351 34.19 11.45 16.35
N LEU A 352 33.91 10.56 17.30
CA LEU A 352 32.91 9.51 17.17
C LEU A 352 31.52 10.15 16.90
N LYS A 353 30.87 9.73 15.81
CA LYS A 353 29.57 10.28 15.34
C LYS A 353 28.43 9.28 15.52
N THR A 354 28.64 8.04 15.08
CA THR A 354 27.59 7.02 15.08
C THR A 354 28.16 5.71 15.61
N VAL A 355 27.34 5.02 16.38
CA VAL A 355 27.52 3.63 16.80
C VAL A 355 26.27 2.88 16.36
N VAL A 356 26.45 1.70 15.78
CA VAL A 356 25.36 0.77 15.48
C VAL A 356 25.68 -0.55 16.16
N ALA A 357 24.74 -1.04 16.96
CA ALA A 357 24.82 -2.34 17.63
C ALA A 357 23.63 -3.20 17.23
N GLU A 358 23.91 -4.41 16.76
CA GLU A 358 22.89 -5.31 16.24
C GLU A 358 23.24 -6.78 16.53
N SER A 359 22.31 -7.68 16.24
CA SER A 359 22.50 -9.12 16.37
C SER A 359 21.72 -9.82 15.25
N ASP A 360 22.30 -10.87 14.68
CA ASP A 360 21.67 -11.67 13.61
C ASP A 360 20.39 -12.36 14.08
N ASN A 361 20.29 -12.65 15.39
CA ASN A 361 19.09 -13.20 16.00
C ASN A 361 18.66 -12.37 17.22
N ILE A 362 17.37 -12.03 17.27
CA ILE A 362 16.74 -11.28 18.36
C ILE A 362 15.61 -12.06 19.05
N ILE A 363 15.33 -13.30 18.60
CA ILE A 363 14.37 -14.22 19.21
C ILE A 363 15.13 -15.49 19.59
N LEU A 364 15.25 -15.75 20.89
CA LEU A 364 16.02 -16.86 21.44
C LEU A 364 15.13 -17.78 22.27
N GLN A 365 15.47 -19.07 22.30
CA GLN A 365 15.03 -19.98 23.36
C GLN A 365 16.00 -19.92 24.54
N THR A 366 15.54 -20.36 25.71
CA THR A 366 16.38 -20.46 26.90
C THR A 366 17.60 -21.36 26.63
N GLY A 367 18.80 -20.87 26.96
CA GLY A 367 20.07 -21.55 26.70
C GLY A 367 20.71 -21.23 25.34
N GLU A 368 19.99 -20.62 24.41
CA GLU A 368 20.56 -20.18 23.13
C GLU A 368 21.47 -18.96 23.31
N THR A 369 22.36 -18.76 22.34
CA THR A 369 23.30 -17.63 22.32
C THR A 369 23.31 -16.95 20.97
N THR A 370 23.56 -15.64 20.97
CA THR A 370 23.80 -14.85 19.76
C THR A 370 25.01 -13.93 19.94
N GLN A 371 25.55 -13.41 18.85
CA GLN A 371 26.70 -12.52 18.86
C GLN A 371 26.26 -11.09 18.51
N THR A 372 26.70 -10.13 19.32
CA THR A 372 26.55 -8.71 18.99
C THR A 372 27.55 -8.33 17.88
N SER A 373 27.05 -7.67 16.84
CA SER A 373 27.82 -6.97 15.81
C SER A 373 27.84 -5.48 16.13
N LEU A 374 28.98 -4.83 15.84
CA LEU A 374 29.20 -3.43 16.14
C LEU A 374 29.87 -2.74 14.95
N SER A 375 29.34 -1.58 14.57
CA SER A 375 30.07 -0.62 13.74
C SER A 375 30.08 0.76 14.38
N ALA A 376 31.15 1.51 14.14
CA ALA A 376 31.30 2.86 14.62
C ALA A 376 31.93 3.73 13.55
N THR A 377 31.44 4.96 13.39
CA THR A 377 31.95 5.92 12.40
C THR A 377 32.35 7.24 13.04
N LEU A 378 33.33 7.89 12.42
CA LEU A 378 33.75 9.25 12.76
C LEU A 378 32.84 10.30 12.11
N LEU A 379 33.02 11.56 12.48
CA LEU A 379 32.31 12.69 11.90
C LEU A 379 32.52 12.81 10.37
N ASP A 380 33.66 12.34 9.88
CA ASP A 380 33.98 12.26 8.45
C ASP A 380 33.57 10.92 7.79
N ASP A 381 32.69 10.15 8.45
CA ASP A 381 32.12 8.86 8.02
C ASP A 381 33.13 7.73 7.83
N ARG A 382 34.41 7.90 8.23
CA ARG A 382 35.34 6.78 8.31
C ARG A 382 34.91 5.79 9.38
N PHE A 383 34.89 4.51 9.02
CA PHE A 383 34.72 3.44 10.00
C PHE A 383 35.91 3.38 10.95
N ILE A 384 35.62 3.18 12.23
CA ILE A 384 36.61 2.94 13.27
C ILE A 384 36.75 1.43 13.43
N PRO A 385 37.96 0.86 13.27
CA PRO A 385 38.20 -0.52 13.66
C PRO A 385 37.86 -0.72 15.14
N VAL A 386 37.07 -1.74 15.47
CA VAL A 386 36.58 -1.99 16.83
C VAL A 386 37.73 -2.19 17.83
N GLU A 387 38.89 -2.68 17.37
CA GLU A 387 40.08 -2.88 18.21
C GLU A 387 40.72 -1.56 18.65
N LYS A 388 40.32 -0.44 18.04
CA LYS A 388 40.75 0.92 18.41
C LYS A 388 39.75 1.63 19.31
N THR A 389 38.66 0.97 19.69
CA THR A 389 37.63 1.51 20.59
C THR A 389 37.60 0.72 21.89
N GLU A 390 37.12 1.37 22.95
CA GLU A 390 36.76 0.67 24.19
C GLU A 390 35.27 0.39 24.14
N VAL A 391 34.87 -0.88 24.26
CA VAL A 391 33.47 -1.32 24.17
C VAL A 391 33.01 -1.93 25.49
N VAL A 392 31.83 -1.52 25.96
CA VAL A 392 31.17 -2.11 27.13
C VAL A 392 29.75 -2.50 26.75
N TYR A 393 29.42 -3.78 26.91
CA TYR A 393 28.06 -4.28 26.73
C TYR A 393 27.31 -4.35 28.05
N LYS A 394 26.01 -4.04 28.03
CA LYS A 394 25.13 -4.19 29.20
C LYS A 394 23.76 -4.71 28.78
N SER A 395 23.24 -5.67 29.54
CA SER A 395 21.83 -6.03 29.53
C SER A 395 21.05 -5.14 30.49
N ASN A 396 19.87 -4.67 30.09
CA ASN A 396 18.95 -3.98 30.99
C ASN A 396 18.21 -4.95 31.94
N ASN A 397 18.19 -6.25 31.63
CA ASN A 397 17.59 -7.29 32.46
C ASN A 397 18.48 -8.55 32.46
N PRO A 398 19.50 -8.59 33.35
CA PRO A 398 20.45 -9.70 33.46
C PRO A 398 19.84 -11.04 33.88
N GLU A 399 18.58 -11.07 34.34
CA GLU A 399 17.88 -12.32 34.67
C GLU A 399 17.32 -13.03 33.43
N VAL A 400 17.05 -12.26 32.36
CA VAL A 400 16.51 -12.75 31.08
C VAL A 400 17.65 -13.05 30.10
N ILE A 401 18.59 -12.11 29.93
CA ILE A 401 19.77 -12.28 29.08
C ILE A 401 21.03 -11.77 29.76
N ASN A 402 22.13 -12.50 29.58
CA ASN A 402 23.47 -12.03 29.97
C ASN A 402 24.29 -11.71 28.70
N VAL A 403 25.16 -10.70 28.76
CA VAL A 403 26.12 -10.37 27.70
C VAL A 403 27.51 -10.29 28.28
N ASP A 404 28.48 -10.95 27.65
CA ASP A 404 29.88 -10.91 28.10
C ASP A 404 30.69 -9.76 27.47
N GLU A 405 31.96 -9.63 27.86
CA GLU A 405 32.86 -8.59 27.36
C GLU A 405 33.13 -8.69 25.85
N SER A 406 32.91 -9.86 25.24
CA SER A 406 33.04 -10.07 23.79
C SER A 406 31.76 -9.75 23.01
N GLY A 407 30.68 -9.37 23.71
CA GLY A 407 29.38 -9.09 23.11
C GLY A 407 28.56 -10.36 22.83
N LYS A 408 28.97 -11.52 23.34
CA LYS A 408 28.20 -12.75 23.23
C LYS A 408 27.05 -12.70 24.23
N VAL A 409 25.83 -12.84 23.71
CA VAL A 409 24.59 -12.83 24.49
C VAL A 409 24.13 -14.26 24.75
N THR A 410 23.67 -14.55 25.96
CA THR A 410 23.11 -15.85 26.36
C THR A 410 21.72 -15.65 26.95
N ALA A 411 20.73 -16.35 26.42
CA ALA A 411 19.36 -16.37 26.93
C ALA A 411 19.29 -17.26 28.19
N LEU A 412 18.76 -16.71 29.28
CA LEU A 412 18.71 -17.37 30.58
C LEU A 412 17.30 -17.78 30.99
N LYS A 413 16.30 -16.94 30.71
CA LYS A 413 14.89 -17.18 31.06
C LYS A 413 13.97 -16.46 30.07
N PRO A 414 12.72 -16.92 29.90
CA PRO A 414 11.71 -16.22 29.12
C PRO A 414 11.53 -14.76 29.57
N GLY A 415 11.33 -13.87 28.60
CA GLY A 415 11.17 -12.44 28.87
C GLY A 415 11.72 -11.56 27.75
N LEU A 416 11.63 -10.25 27.97
CA LEU A 416 12.16 -9.24 27.05
C LEU A 416 13.29 -8.46 27.74
N ALA A 417 14.39 -8.28 27.00
CA ALA A 417 15.53 -7.49 27.45
C ALA A 417 16.18 -6.77 26.26
N SER A 418 17.11 -5.86 26.53
CA SER A 418 17.87 -5.14 25.51
C SER A 418 19.34 -5.14 25.87
N ILE A 419 20.18 -5.29 24.86
CA ILE A 419 21.63 -5.14 24.98
C ILE A 419 21.98 -3.74 24.50
N THR A 420 22.75 -3.02 25.31
CA THR A 420 23.35 -1.72 24.95
C THR A 420 24.85 -1.88 24.80
N ALA A 421 25.40 -1.47 23.66
CA ALA A 421 26.83 -1.36 23.43
C ALA A 421 27.26 0.10 23.61
N TYR A 422 28.14 0.37 24.57
CA TYR A 422 28.77 1.67 24.78
C TYR A 422 30.16 1.64 24.14
N VAL A 423 30.41 2.53 23.18
CA VAL A 423 31.67 2.61 22.44
C VAL A 423 32.34 3.93 22.76
N THR A 424 33.58 3.86 23.23
CA THR A 424 34.40 5.03 23.54
C THR A 424 35.57 5.13 22.58
N TYR A 425 35.73 6.29 21.96
CA TYR A 425 36.86 6.61 21.09
C TYR A 425 37.36 8.03 21.36
N LYS A 426 38.67 8.16 21.67
CA LYS A 426 39.34 9.43 21.99
C LYS A 426 38.60 10.31 23.03
N GLY A 427 37.99 9.67 24.02
CA GLY A 427 37.28 10.35 25.12
C GLY A 427 35.82 10.70 24.84
N THR A 428 35.29 10.40 23.66
CA THR A 428 33.86 10.49 23.35
C THR A 428 33.22 9.10 23.44
N THR A 429 32.14 8.98 24.20
CA THR A 429 31.35 7.74 24.32
C THR A 429 29.98 7.94 23.68
N LEU A 430 29.62 7.06 22.75
CA LEU A 430 28.26 6.91 22.22
C LEU A 430 27.77 5.48 22.47
N SER A 431 26.48 5.25 22.30
CA SER A 431 25.91 3.93 22.47
C SER A 431 24.75 3.68 21.51
N ASP A 432 24.50 2.41 21.25
CA ASP A 432 23.30 1.93 20.58
C ASP A 432 22.80 0.66 21.27
N SER A 433 21.54 0.31 21.06
CA SER A 433 20.91 -0.83 21.71
C SER A 433 19.91 -1.55 20.83
N PHE A 434 19.81 -2.86 21.00
CA PHE A 434 18.83 -3.70 20.31
C PHE A 434 18.10 -4.62 21.30
N PRO A 435 16.82 -4.96 21.04
CA PRO A 435 16.05 -5.86 21.89
C PRO A 435 16.36 -7.33 21.60
N ILE A 436 16.18 -8.19 22.60
CA ILE A 436 16.13 -9.63 22.49
C ILE A 436 14.90 -10.12 23.26
N LYS A 437 14.08 -10.94 22.58
CA LYS A 437 12.98 -11.69 23.16
C LYS A 437 13.45 -13.13 23.42
N VAL A 438 13.33 -13.58 24.65
CA VAL A 438 13.48 -15.00 24.99
C VAL A 438 12.08 -15.61 25.06
N VAL A 439 11.76 -16.53 24.16
CA VAL A 439 10.43 -17.14 24.09
C VAL A 439 10.24 -18.18 25.20
N PRO A 440 9.04 -18.26 25.81
CA PRO A 440 8.72 -19.32 26.75
C PRO A 440 8.49 -20.65 26.03
N ASP A 441 8.68 -21.75 26.75
CA ASP A 441 8.23 -23.08 26.32
C ASP A 441 6.86 -23.36 26.96
N LEU A 442 5.81 -23.15 26.18
CA LEU A 442 4.41 -23.35 26.57
C LEU A 442 3.90 -24.74 26.17
N SER A 443 4.80 -25.69 25.95
CA SER A 443 4.44 -27.04 25.54
C SER A 443 3.84 -27.81 26.72
N PRO A 444 2.69 -28.48 26.52
CA PRO A 444 2.19 -29.48 27.46
C PRO A 444 3.14 -30.69 27.54
N ALA A 445 3.42 -31.14 28.75
CA ALA A 445 4.01 -32.46 29.00
C ALA A 445 2.93 -33.55 28.97
N SER A 446 1.75 -33.26 29.52
CA SER A 446 0.58 -34.13 29.48
C SER A 446 -0.72 -33.35 29.60
N ILE A 447 -1.78 -33.88 29.00
CA ILE A 447 -3.18 -33.54 29.28
C ILE A 447 -3.93 -34.86 29.49
N GLU A 448 -4.63 -34.98 30.60
CA GLU A 448 -5.34 -36.19 31.02
C GLU A 448 -6.82 -35.90 31.23
N VAL A 449 -7.67 -36.85 30.83
CA VAL A 449 -9.12 -36.87 31.10
C VAL A 449 -9.42 -38.08 31.97
N ASN A 450 -10.02 -37.86 33.15
CA ASN A 450 -10.29 -38.90 34.15
C ASN A 450 -9.04 -39.73 34.53
N GLY A 451 -7.87 -39.09 34.55
CA GLY A 451 -6.58 -39.72 34.86
C GLY A 451 -6.02 -40.61 33.74
N SER A 452 -6.61 -40.58 32.54
CA SER A 452 -6.05 -41.22 31.35
C SER A 452 -5.52 -40.16 30.39
N PRO A 453 -4.33 -40.33 29.80
CA PRO A 453 -3.84 -39.44 28.75
C PRO A 453 -4.81 -39.41 27.56
N VAL A 454 -4.93 -38.25 26.90
CA VAL A 454 -5.67 -38.16 25.64
C VAL A 454 -5.04 -39.10 24.61
N GLU A 455 -5.80 -40.10 24.13
CA GLU A 455 -5.31 -41.26 23.34
C GLU A 455 -4.54 -40.88 22.05
N THR A 456 -4.70 -39.65 21.57
CA THR A 456 -4.00 -39.10 20.40
C THR A 456 -3.59 -37.64 20.65
N PHE A 457 -2.91 -37.39 21.76
CA PHE A 457 -2.43 -36.04 22.07
C PHE A 457 -1.42 -35.55 21.01
N ASP A 458 -1.79 -34.47 20.33
CA ASP A 458 -0.96 -33.70 19.40
C ASP A 458 -0.91 -32.24 19.89
N PRO A 459 0.28 -31.68 20.21
CA PRO A 459 0.39 -30.32 20.71
C PRO A 459 -0.08 -29.25 19.71
N GLU A 460 -0.21 -29.58 18.43
CA GLU A 460 -0.75 -28.70 17.39
C GLU A 460 -2.29 -28.69 17.38
N VAL A 461 -2.94 -29.74 17.87
CA VAL A 461 -4.41 -29.81 17.97
C VAL A 461 -4.88 -29.05 19.21
N LYS A 462 -5.54 -27.91 19.00
CA LYS A 462 -5.98 -26.99 20.07
C LYS A 462 -7.35 -27.32 20.67
N ALA A 463 -8.14 -28.17 20.03
CA ALA A 463 -9.44 -28.59 20.58
C ALA A 463 -9.67 -30.08 20.35
N TYR A 464 -10.09 -30.76 21.42
CA TYR A 464 -10.40 -32.19 21.48
C TYR A 464 -11.86 -32.37 21.82
N SER A 465 -12.44 -33.44 21.28
CA SER A 465 -13.87 -33.68 21.24
C SER A 465 -14.14 -35.07 21.83
N PHE A 466 -14.93 -35.15 22.89
CA PHE A 466 -15.24 -36.36 23.63
C PHE A 466 -16.75 -36.61 23.63
N LEU A 467 -17.18 -37.70 22.97
CA LEU A 467 -18.56 -38.16 23.01
C LEU A 467 -18.80 -39.02 24.25
N LEU A 468 -19.78 -38.65 25.07
CA LEU A 468 -20.12 -39.31 26.33
C LEU A 468 -21.50 -40.00 26.26
N ASP A 469 -21.71 -40.99 27.12
CA ASP A 469 -23.03 -41.57 27.35
C ASP A 469 -23.88 -40.65 28.24
N GLU A 470 -25.21 -40.64 28.08
CA GLU A 470 -26.15 -39.73 28.79
C GLU A 470 -26.04 -39.72 30.33
N GLN A 471 -25.51 -40.79 30.93
CA GLN A 471 -25.37 -40.94 32.38
C GLN A 471 -23.91 -40.80 32.87
N SER A 472 -23.02 -40.26 32.04
CA SER A 472 -21.61 -40.06 32.40
C SER A 472 -21.47 -38.96 33.45
N ASP A 473 -20.53 -39.16 34.39
CA ASP A 473 -20.08 -38.09 35.27
C ASP A 473 -19.27 -37.04 34.47
N ILE A 474 -19.27 -35.78 34.93
CA ILE A 474 -18.48 -34.70 34.32
C ILE A 474 -16.99 -35.08 34.36
N PRO A 475 -16.29 -35.17 33.22
CA PRO A 475 -14.88 -35.57 33.21
C PRO A 475 -13.98 -34.56 33.93
N LEU A 476 -12.99 -35.07 34.66
CA LEU A 476 -11.97 -34.26 35.32
C LEU A 476 -10.73 -34.15 34.42
N VAL A 477 -10.31 -32.92 34.13
CA VAL A 477 -9.11 -32.64 33.32
C VAL A 477 -7.92 -32.29 34.22
N ASN A 478 -6.74 -32.87 33.96
CA ASN A 478 -5.48 -32.47 34.57
C ASN A 478 -4.42 -32.25 33.48
N ALA A 479 -3.41 -31.42 33.76
CA ALA A 479 -2.34 -31.15 32.82
C ALA A 479 -1.03 -30.79 33.51
N GLU A 480 0.09 -31.06 32.83
CA GLU A 480 1.44 -30.72 33.28
C GLU A 480 2.20 -30.01 32.14
N ALA A 481 3.01 -29.01 32.46
CA ALA A 481 3.86 -28.31 31.49
C ALA A 481 5.24 -28.96 31.38
N VAL A 482 5.88 -28.85 30.21
CA VAL A 482 7.29 -29.26 30.04
C VAL A 482 8.22 -28.35 30.85
N SER A 483 7.96 -27.04 30.84
CA SER A 483 8.78 -26.05 31.54
C SER A 483 8.29 -25.79 32.96
N GLU A 484 9.20 -25.75 33.93
CA GLU A 484 8.92 -25.34 35.31
C GLU A 484 8.53 -23.87 35.46
N THR A 485 8.82 -23.03 34.45
CA THR A 485 8.43 -21.60 34.46
C THR A 485 7.02 -21.37 33.95
N THR A 486 6.42 -22.38 33.32
CA THR A 486 5.09 -22.29 32.70
C THR A 486 4.03 -22.67 33.73
N VAL A 487 3.08 -21.77 33.95
CA VAL A 487 1.95 -22.01 34.84
C VAL A 487 0.87 -22.76 34.08
N VAL A 488 0.35 -23.84 34.66
CA VAL A 488 -0.78 -24.60 34.11
C VAL A 488 -2.04 -24.21 34.86
N GLU A 489 -3.03 -23.71 34.13
CA GLU A 489 -4.35 -23.38 34.65
C GLU A 489 -5.39 -24.28 33.97
N VAL A 490 -6.25 -24.92 34.77
CA VAL A 490 -7.32 -25.78 34.25
C VAL A 490 -8.67 -25.27 34.72
N GLU A 491 -9.45 -24.72 33.78
CA GLU A 491 -10.86 -24.40 33.95
C GLU A 491 -11.66 -25.68 33.67
N GLN A 492 -12.29 -26.26 34.68
CA GLN A 492 -13.07 -27.50 34.53
C GLN A 492 -14.43 -27.24 33.89
N ALA A 493 -14.91 -28.20 33.11
CA ALA A 493 -16.30 -28.22 32.66
C ALA A 493 -17.24 -28.31 33.87
N THR A 494 -18.36 -27.58 33.83
CA THR A 494 -19.35 -27.57 34.93
C THR A 494 -20.60 -28.40 34.64
N SER A 495 -20.76 -28.88 33.41
CA SER A 495 -21.90 -29.66 32.92
C SER A 495 -21.50 -30.53 31.73
N ILE A 496 -22.39 -31.45 31.35
CA ILE A 496 -22.40 -32.10 30.03
C ILE A 496 -23.73 -31.71 29.38
N PRO A 497 -23.73 -31.01 28.24
CA PRO A 497 -22.57 -30.55 27.47
C PRO A 497 -21.72 -29.51 28.22
N GLY A 498 -20.41 -29.48 27.96
CA GLY A 498 -19.51 -28.47 28.52
C GLY A 498 -18.07 -28.61 28.06
N THR A 499 -17.26 -27.56 28.25
CA THR A 499 -15.86 -27.50 27.84
C THR A 499 -14.94 -27.25 29.04
N ALA A 500 -13.85 -28.01 29.14
CA ALA A 500 -12.72 -27.67 30.00
C ALA A 500 -11.63 -26.97 29.19
N VAL A 501 -10.99 -25.95 29.76
CA VAL A 501 -9.92 -25.18 29.10
C VAL A 501 -8.63 -25.30 29.91
N VAL A 502 -7.58 -25.81 29.27
CA VAL A 502 -6.23 -25.90 29.83
C VAL A 502 -5.38 -24.79 29.24
N ARG A 503 -4.78 -23.94 30.07
CA ARG A 503 -3.90 -22.85 29.65
C ARG A 503 -2.49 -23.06 30.19
N PHE A 504 -1.51 -22.97 29.30
CA PHE A 504 -0.08 -22.94 29.61
C PHE A 504 0.39 -21.50 29.47
N VAL A 505 0.65 -20.82 30.59
CA VAL A 505 0.86 -19.37 30.65
C VAL A 505 2.28 -19.06 31.14
N ASP A 506 3.00 -18.20 30.44
CA ASP A 506 4.19 -17.53 30.98
C ASP A 506 3.85 -16.06 31.31
N TYR A 507 3.82 -15.76 32.60
CA TYR A 507 3.50 -14.41 33.08
C TYR A 507 4.65 -13.40 32.91
N ASN A 508 5.84 -13.83 32.45
CA ASN A 508 6.95 -12.90 32.16
C ASN A 508 6.79 -12.28 30.77
N THR A 509 6.27 -13.02 29.80
CA THR A 509 5.97 -12.54 28.45
C THR A 509 4.47 -12.26 28.21
N ASN A 510 3.59 -12.73 29.11
CA ASN A 510 2.13 -12.77 28.93
C ASN A 510 1.69 -13.58 27.70
N GLU A 511 2.48 -14.59 27.32
CA GLU A 511 2.10 -15.53 26.27
C GLU A 511 1.40 -16.73 26.90
N GLU A 512 0.40 -17.25 26.18
CA GLU A 512 -0.32 -18.45 26.58
C GLU A 512 -0.53 -19.39 25.39
N ASN A 513 -0.63 -20.68 25.70
CA ASN A 513 -1.02 -21.73 24.77
C ASN A 513 -2.19 -22.50 25.40
N SER A 514 -3.34 -22.51 24.73
CA SER A 514 -4.60 -22.99 25.28
C SER A 514 -5.13 -24.20 24.53
N TYR A 515 -5.68 -25.16 25.28
CA TYR A 515 -6.29 -26.39 24.76
C TYR A 515 -7.72 -26.53 25.28
N TYR A 516 -8.64 -26.87 24.41
CA TYR A 516 -10.07 -26.99 24.69
C TYR A 516 -10.48 -28.46 24.67
N LEU A 517 -11.11 -28.94 25.73
CA LEU A 517 -11.62 -30.31 25.82
C LEU A 517 -13.14 -30.24 25.92
N ASN A 518 -13.78 -30.54 24.80
CA ASN A 518 -15.22 -30.43 24.66
C ASN A 518 -15.89 -31.77 24.95
N PHE A 519 -16.85 -31.76 25.87
CA PHE A 519 -17.62 -32.91 26.28
C PHE A 519 -19.07 -32.72 25.85
N ASP A 520 -19.65 -33.71 25.18
CA ASP A 520 -21.05 -33.70 24.79
C ASP A 520 -21.63 -35.12 24.72
N ASN A 521 -22.95 -35.20 24.71
CA ASN A 521 -23.71 -36.37 24.27
C ASN A 521 -24.01 -36.25 22.77
N SER A 522 -24.58 -37.30 22.17
CA SER A 522 -24.96 -37.27 20.75
C SER A 522 -26.04 -36.24 20.46
N SER A 523 -25.76 -35.32 19.53
CA SER A 523 -26.76 -34.44 18.92
C SER A 523 -27.79 -35.23 18.11
N VAL A 524 -28.94 -34.61 17.81
CA VAL A 524 -30.08 -35.29 17.18
C VAL A 524 -30.39 -34.65 15.82
N SER A 525 -30.39 -35.47 14.76
CA SER A 525 -30.88 -35.04 13.44
C SER A 525 -32.38 -34.77 13.47
N ASP A 526 -32.82 -33.71 12.79
CA ASP A 526 -34.23 -33.33 12.74
C ASP A 526 -34.68 -33.03 11.30
N GLU A 527 -35.72 -33.73 10.87
CA GLU A 527 -36.36 -33.56 9.55
C GLU A 527 -37.56 -32.58 9.63
N PHE A 528 -37.82 -32.00 10.81
CA PHE A 528 -38.90 -31.04 11.07
C PHE A 528 -40.29 -31.51 10.59
N ASN A 529 -40.55 -32.82 10.68
CA ASN A 529 -41.82 -33.44 10.28
C ASN A 529 -42.94 -33.26 11.31
N ASP A 530 -42.56 -33.01 12.57
CA ASP A 530 -43.51 -32.82 13.66
C ASP A 530 -44.10 -31.41 13.69
N SER A 531 -45.32 -31.29 14.21
CA SER A 531 -46.01 -29.99 14.33
C SER A 531 -45.47 -29.09 15.47
N GLN A 532 -44.50 -29.57 16.25
CA GLN A 532 -43.88 -28.90 17.38
C GLN A 532 -42.37 -29.14 17.33
N ILE A 533 -41.59 -28.18 17.84
CA ILE A 533 -40.13 -28.33 17.86
C ILE A 533 -39.72 -29.39 18.88
N GLY A 534 -38.72 -30.21 18.53
CA GLY A 534 -38.19 -31.23 19.42
C GLY A 534 -37.56 -30.64 20.69
N SER A 535 -37.54 -31.42 21.77
CA SER A 535 -37.04 -30.96 23.08
C SER A 535 -35.52 -30.72 23.14
N GLN A 536 -34.78 -31.14 22.12
CA GLN A 536 -33.34 -30.88 21.98
C GLN A 536 -33.04 -29.42 21.60
N TRP A 537 -34.04 -28.71 21.09
CA TRP A 537 -33.88 -27.37 20.55
C TRP A 537 -34.19 -26.29 21.58
N GLU A 538 -33.48 -25.18 21.47
CA GLU A 538 -33.66 -23.97 22.26
C GLU A 538 -33.68 -22.75 21.33
N TRP A 539 -34.61 -21.84 21.57
CA TRP A 539 -34.68 -20.57 20.86
C TRP A 539 -33.90 -19.49 21.60
N ILE A 540 -33.00 -18.82 20.90
CA ILE A 540 -32.45 -17.54 21.33
C ILE A 540 -33.32 -16.43 20.72
N ARG A 541 -33.87 -15.58 21.61
CA ARG A 541 -34.71 -14.43 21.25
C ARG A 541 -35.92 -14.83 20.38
N GLU A 542 -36.70 -15.80 20.84
CA GLU A 542 -37.89 -16.32 20.14
C GLU A 542 -38.91 -15.20 19.83
N ASN A 543 -39.42 -15.24 18.61
CA ASN A 543 -40.60 -14.53 18.14
C ASN A 543 -41.50 -15.55 17.43
N SER A 544 -42.46 -16.09 18.20
CA SER A 544 -43.36 -17.17 17.76
C SER A 544 -44.27 -16.82 16.59
N GLU A 545 -44.41 -15.53 16.25
CA GLU A 545 -45.18 -15.09 15.07
C GLU A 545 -44.41 -15.30 13.76
N ASN A 546 -43.08 -15.48 13.85
CA ASN A 546 -42.15 -15.46 12.73
C ASN A 546 -41.35 -16.77 12.56
N HIS A 547 -41.84 -17.86 13.14
CA HIS A 547 -41.44 -19.20 12.73
C HIS A 547 -42.64 -20.15 12.69
N SER A 548 -42.54 -21.22 11.90
CA SER A 548 -43.66 -22.15 11.70
C SER A 548 -43.14 -23.50 11.18
N LEU A 549 -43.69 -24.59 11.74
CA LEU A 549 -43.49 -25.97 11.26
C LEU A 549 -44.64 -26.46 10.35
N THR A 550 -45.66 -25.63 10.13
CA THR A 550 -46.88 -26.03 9.42
C THR A 550 -47.13 -25.26 8.12
N SER A 551 -46.42 -24.16 7.90
CA SER A 551 -46.51 -23.34 6.69
C SER A 551 -45.95 -24.06 5.47
N ASN A 552 -44.90 -24.85 5.68
CA ASN A 552 -44.30 -25.71 4.69
C ASN A 552 -43.99 -27.07 5.35
N PRO A 553 -44.95 -28.03 5.33
CA PRO A 553 -44.82 -29.30 6.05
C PRO A 553 -43.53 -30.05 5.71
N GLY A 554 -42.84 -30.57 6.73
CA GLY A 554 -41.52 -31.19 6.59
C GLY A 554 -40.38 -30.18 6.52
N SER A 555 -40.58 -28.98 7.09
CA SER A 555 -39.52 -27.98 7.23
C SER A 555 -39.81 -27.03 8.40
N LEU A 556 -38.75 -26.47 8.97
CA LEU A 556 -38.81 -25.27 9.80
C LEU A 556 -38.78 -24.05 8.88
N THR A 557 -39.84 -23.26 8.88
CA THR A 557 -39.86 -21.94 8.24
C THR A 557 -39.54 -20.85 9.26
N ILE A 558 -38.54 -20.00 8.99
CA ILE A 558 -38.24 -18.77 9.76
C ILE A 558 -38.46 -17.57 8.83
N ARG A 559 -39.27 -16.62 9.26
CA ARG A 559 -39.43 -15.32 8.61
C ARG A 559 -38.30 -14.39 9.03
N THR A 560 -37.61 -13.80 8.06
CA THR A 560 -36.56 -12.82 8.33
C THR A 560 -37.12 -11.55 8.98
N GLU A 561 -36.35 -11.02 9.94
CA GLU A 561 -36.62 -9.78 10.66
C GLU A 561 -35.35 -8.94 10.74
N GLU A 562 -35.51 -7.64 11.03
CA GLU A 562 -34.39 -6.72 11.23
C GLU A 562 -33.47 -7.22 12.36
N GLY A 563 -32.18 -7.35 12.03
CA GLY A 563 -31.12 -7.70 12.97
C GLY A 563 -30.08 -8.63 12.38
N ASP A 564 -28.95 -8.79 13.08
CA ASP A 564 -27.90 -9.76 12.77
C ASP A 564 -27.25 -10.23 14.08
N VAL A 565 -26.25 -11.13 13.97
CA VAL A 565 -25.22 -11.36 14.98
C VAL A 565 -23.86 -11.08 14.34
N SER A 566 -23.37 -9.85 14.39
CA SER A 566 -22.09 -9.48 13.76
C SER A 566 -21.53 -8.23 14.42
N GLU A 567 -20.31 -8.35 14.93
CA GLU A 567 -19.63 -7.32 15.70
C GLU A 567 -20.56 -6.79 16.80
N LYS A 568 -20.93 -5.50 16.72
CA LYS A 568 -21.82 -4.86 17.69
C LYS A 568 -23.31 -5.12 17.48
N SER A 569 -23.68 -5.75 16.36
CA SER A 569 -25.07 -5.97 15.98
C SER A 569 -25.48 -7.37 16.35
N ASN A 570 -25.97 -7.54 17.58
CA ASN A 570 -26.30 -8.84 18.18
C ASN A 570 -27.77 -8.89 18.60
N ASN A 571 -28.66 -8.67 17.63
CA ASN A 571 -30.09 -8.51 17.83
C ASN A 571 -30.97 -9.43 16.96
N ALA A 572 -30.37 -10.32 16.16
CA ALA A 572 -31.12 -11.31 15.39
C ALA A 572 -32.01 -12.16 16.30
N ARG A 573 -33.28 -12.29 15.90
CA ARG A 573 -34.28 -13.13 16.56
C ARG A 573 -34.36 -14.50 15.91
N ASN A 574 -35.06 -15.43 16.57
CA ASN A 574 -35.33 -16.77 16.04
C ASN A 574 -34.06 -17.53 15.63
N ILE A 575 -33.05 -17.55 16.51
CA ILE A 575 -31.91 -18.44 16.35
C ILE A 575 -32.27 -19.74 17.06
N LEU A 576 -32.47 -20.80 16.29
CA LEU A 576 -32.79 -22.12 16.83
C LEU A 576 -31.49 -22.91 17.01
N LEU A 577 -31.21 -23.44 18.20
CA LEU A 577 -29.95 -24.09 18.54
C LEU A 577 -30.16 -25.41 19.28
N GLN A 578 -29.32 -26.40 19.02
CA GLN A 578 -29.19 -27.61 19.85
C GLN A 578 -27.73 -27.77 20.30
N SER A 579 -27.50 -28.61 21.32
CA SER A 579 -26.13 -28.92 21.71
C SER A 579 -25.39 -29.64 20.58
N ALA A 580 -24.16 -29.21 20.31
CA ALA A 580 -23.24 -29.86 19.38
C ALA A 580 -21.79 -29.45 19.70
N ASN A 581 -21.40 -29.61 20.97
CA ASN A 581 -20.09 -29.26 21.49
C ASN A 581 -18.97 -30.24 21.05
N ASN A 582 -19.33 -31.34 20.39
CA ASN A 582 -18.39 -32.34 19.89
C ASN A 582 -17.97 -32.11 18.42
N ASP A 583 -17.36 -33.10 17.76
CA ASP A 583 -17.11 -33.08 16.31
C ASP A 583 -18.30 -33.64 15.53
N TRP A 584 -18.61 -33.03 14.39
CA TRP A 584 -19.83 -33.32 13.63
C TRP A 584 -19.74 -32.87 12.17
N THR A 585 -20.66 -33.36 11.36
CA THR A 585 -21.00 -32.81 10.05
C THR A 585 -22.49 -32.54 10.03
N ILE A 586 -22.87 -31.29 9.78
CA ILE A 586 -24.25 -30.83 9.67
C ILE A 586 -24.51 -30.44 8.22
N GLU A 587 -25.70 -30.80 7.75
CA GLU A 587 -26.18 -30.45 6.44
C GLU A 587 -27.60 -29.89 6.57
N THR A 588 -27.93 -28.88 5.78
CA THR A 588 -29.30 -28.38 5.69
C THR A 588 -29.58 -27.88 4.29
N LYS A 589 -30.82 -27.99 3.84
CA LYS A 589 -31.25 -27.37 2.60
C LYS A 589 -32.19 -26.20 2.89
N LEU A 590 -31.77 -25.08 2.33
CA LEU A 590 -32.35 -23.76 2.44
C LEU A 590 -33.21 -23.46 1.21
N ILE A 591 -34.46 -23.08 1.46
CA ILE A 591 -35.45 -22.72 0.45
C ILE A 591 -35.99 -21.32 0.78
N GLY A 592 -35.76 -20.35 -0.11
CA GLY A 592 -36.32 -19.00 0.04
C GLY A 592 -37.68 -18.86 -0.64
N SER A 593 -38.68 -18.28 0.04
CA SER A 593 -40.03 -18.05 -0.53
C SER A 593 -40.03 -17.09 -1.73
N ARG A 594 -39.00 -16.26 -1.85
CA ARG A 594 -38.73 -15.40 -3.00
C ARG A 594 -37.24 -15.19 -3.18
N ALA A 595 -36.86 -14.45 -4.21
CA ALA A 595 -35.51 -13.91 -4.32
C ALA A 595 -35.17 -13.05 -3.09
N PRO A 596 -34.02 -13.26 -2.41
CA PRO A 596 -33.62 -12.42 -1.30
C PRO A 596 -33.36 -10.98 -1.74
N SER A 597 -33.67 -10.05 -0.85
CA SER A 597 -33.48 -8.60 -0.98
C SER A 597 -32.43 -8.12 0.03
N GLN A 598 -32.20 -6.82 0.16
CA GLN A 598 -31.02 -6.29 0.86
C GLN A 598 -31.34 -5.72 2.24
N PRO A 599 -30.51 -6.05 3.25
CA PRO A 599 -29.85 -7.35 3.43
C PRO A 599 -30.92 -8.40 3.81
N GLU A 600 -30.75 -9.65 3.38
CA GLU A 600 -31.51 -10.83 3.85
C GLU A 600 -30.57 -12.04 3.84
N ASN A 601 -30.52 -12.73 4.97
CA ASN A 601 -29.43 -13.58 5.40
C ASN A 601 -29.99 -14.86 6.02
N ALA A 602 -29.48 -16.04 5.66
CA ALA A 602 -29.91 -17.30 6.28
C ALA A 602 -28.90 -18.43 6.15
N GLY A 603 -28.84 -19.32 7.13
CA GLY A 603 -27.94 -20.48 7.10
C GLY A 603 -27.73 -21.16 8.46
N ILE A 604 -26.55 -21.75 8.60
CA ILE A 604 -26.10 -22.47 9.80
C ILE A 604 -25.30 -21.51 10.68
N ILE A 605 -25.52 -21.57 12.00
CA ILE A 605 -24.72 -20.85 12.99
C ILE A 605 -24.22 -21.81 14.08
N VAL A 606 -22.92 -21.76 14.34
CA VAL A 606 -22.27 -22.32 15.53
C VAL A 606 -22.15 -21.18 16.52
N TRP A 607 -22.83 -21.28 17.66
CA TRP A 607 -23.03 -20.19 18.60
C TRP A 607 -22.52 -20.59 19.99
N GLN A 608 -21.51 -19.86 20.47
CA GLN A 608 -21.13 -19.87 21.89
C GLN A 608 -21.87 -18.73 22.61
N ASP A 609 -21.73 -17.52 22.07
CA ASP A 609 -22.38 -16.31 22.54
C ASP A 609 -22.45 -15.27 21.41
N ASP A 610 -23.01 -14.09 21.71
CA ASP A 610 -23.15 -13.01 20.73
C ASP A 610 -21.81 -12.39 20.27
N HIS A 611 -20.69 -12.72 20.92
CA HIS A 611 -19.36 -12.20 20.61
C HIS A 611 -18.44 -13.25 19.97
N ASN A 612 -18.86 -14.52 19.95
CA ASN A 612 -18.06 -15.66 19.51
C ASN A 612 -18.93 -16.70 18.79
N PHE A 613 -18.77 -16.81 17.48
CA PHE A 613 -19.57 -17.73 16.65
C PHE A 613 -18.92 -18.01 15.28
N VAL A 614 -19.41 -19.05 14.60
CA VAL A 614 -19.13 -19.34 13.19
C VAL A 614 -20.44 -19.34 12.42
N LYS A 615 -20.48 -18.70 11.24
CA LYS A 615 -21.64 -18.74 10.35
C LYS A 615 -21.26 -19.31 9.00
N LEU A 616 -22.10 -20.20 8.48
CA LEU A 616 -22.13 -20.55 7.07
C LEU A 616 -23.49 -20.13 6.52
N MET A 617 -23.52 -19.07 5.73
CA MET A 617 -24.79 -18.44 5.36
C MET A 617 -24.83 -17.98 3.91
N LEU A 618 -26.05 -18.00 3.35
CA LEU A 618 -26.41 -17.15 2.22
C LEU A 618 -26.53 -15.71 2.74
N ARG A 619 -25.78 -14.81 2.10
CA ARG A 619 -25.82 -13.37 2.34
C ARG A 619 -26.29 -12.66 1.07
N ALA A 620 -27.40 -11.95 1.13
CA ALA A 620 -27.80 -11.10 0.01
C ALA A 620 -26.80 -9.94 -0.17
N VAL A 621 -26.27 -9.77 -1.39
CA VAL A 621 -25.32 -8.69 -1.70
C VAL A 621 -25.96 -7.34 -1.43
N THR A 622 -25.28 -6.42 -0.75
CA THR A 622 -25.68 -5.00 -0.58
C THR A 622 -25.33 -4.17 -1.82
N LYS A 623 -26.27 -3.40 -2.39
CA LYS A 623 -26.09 -2.68 -3.66
C LYS A 623 -25.35 -1.38 -3.39
N THR A 624 -24.44 -1.07 -4.30
CA THR A 624 -23.94 0.29 -4.48
C THR A 624 -24.79 1.04 -5.49
N SER A 625 -24.71 2.37 -5.53
CA SER A 625 -25.45 3.24 -6.46
C SER A 625 -25.19 2.97 -7.97
N ARG A 626 -24.34 1.99 -8.30
CA ARG A 626 -23.97 1.59 -9.68
C ARG A 626 -24.63 0.28 -10.13
N GLN A 627 -25.36 -0.41 -9.24
CA GLN A 627 -25.95 -1.72 -9.50
C GLN A 627 -27.48 -1.66 -9.45
N SER A 628 -28.17 -2.26 -10.42
CA SER A 628 -29.64 -2.29 -10.50
C SER A 628 -30.16 -3.73 -10.62
N GLY A 629 -31.31 -4.03 -9.99
CA GLY A 629 -31.97 -5.35 -10.06
C GLY A 629 -31.52 -6.34 -8.96
N PRO A 630 -32.20 -7.50 -8.79
CA PRO A 630 -31.85 -8.49 -7.77
C PRO A 630 -30.46 -9.09 -8.01
N LEU A 631 -29.69 -9.33 -6.95
CA LEU A 631 -28.36 -9.95 -7.02
C LEU A 631 -28.39 -11.33 -6.34
N PRO A 632 -27.83 -12.38 -6.97
CA PRO A 632 -27.87 -13.77 -6.50
C PRO A 632 -27.49 -14.05 -5.04
N GLY A 633 -26.71 -13.15 -4.42
CA GLY A 633 -26.16 -13.37 -3.09
C GLY A 633 -24.78 -14.00 -3.12
N THR A 634 -24.18 -14.11 -1.95
CA THR A 634 -22.87 -14.72 -1.70
C THR A 634 -23.04 -15.77 -0.61
N ILE A 635 -22.42 -16.93 -0.76
CA ILE A 635 -22.28 -17.90 0.33
C ILE A 635 -21.02 -17.51 1.09
N GLU A 636 -21.13 -17.28 2.40
CA GLU A 636 -20.03 -16.81 3.24
C GLU A 636 -19.82 -17.73 4.43
N LEU A 637 -18.57 -18.14 4.64
CA LEU A 637 -18.08 -18.69 5.90
C LEU A 637 -17.43 -17.55 6.68
N LEU A 638 -18.02 -17.18 7.81
CA LEU A 638 -17.56 -16.12 8.69
C LEU A 638 -17.26 -16.68 10.08
N VAL A 639 -16.16 -16.22 10.66
CA VAL A 639 -15.79 -16.50 12.06
C VAL A 639 -15.74 -15.18 12.81
N GLU A 640 -16.32 -15.14 14.00
CA GLU A 640 -16.21 -14.01 14.90
C GLU A 640 -15.65 -14.47 16.25
N GLU A 641 -14.63 -13.75 16.73
CA GLU A 641 -14.01 -13.95 18.05
C GLU A 641 -13.81 -12.58 18.71
N ASN A 642 -14.38 -12.40 19.89
CA ASN A 642 -14.32 -11.14 20.65
C ASN A 642 -14.73 -9.90 19.85
N ASP A 643 -15.91 -9.95 19.20
CA ASP A 643 -16.46 -8.89 18.33
C ASP A 643 -15.64 -8.59 17.06
N ILE A 644 -14.67 -9.44 16.70
CA ILE A 644 -13.86 -9.28 15.49
C ILE A 644 -14.31 -10.33 14.46
N ALA A 645 -15.13 -9.87 13.51
CA ALA A 645 -15.59 -10.68 12.39
C ALA A 645 -14.53 -10.82 11.29
N ARG A 646 -14.32 -12.03 10.79
CA ARG A 646 -13.51 -12.31 9.60
C ARG A 646 -14.26 -13.19 8.60
N SER A 647 -14.33 -12.74 7.35
CA SER A 647 -14.73 -13.58 6.23
C SER A 647 -13.60 -14.55 5.92
N VAL A 648 -13.82 -15.84 6.15
CA VAL A 648 -12.84 -16.90 5.90
C VAL A 648 -12.86 -17.33 4.44
N ALA A 649 -14.06 -17.50 3.89
CA ALA A 649 -14.24 -17.90 2.50
C ALA A 649 -15.60 -17.42 1.98
N SER A 650 -15.67 -17.06 0.70
CA SER A 650 -16.89 -16.58 0.07
C SER A 650 -17.04 -17.07 -1.37
N PHE A 651 -18.27 -17.26 -1.81
CA PHE A 651 -18.60 -17.63 -3.18
C PHE A 651 -19.82 -16.86 -3.69
N ASP A 652 -19.63 -16.05 -4.73
CA ASP A 652 -20.72 -15.31 -5.36
C ASP A 652 -21.58 -16.23 -6.22
N LEU A 653 -22.88 -16.24 -5.96
CA LEU A 653 -23.84 -17.01 -6.73
C LEU A 653 -24.06 -16.36 -8.10
N ASN A 654 -24.35 -17.20 -9.10
CA ASN A 654 -24.76 -16.74 -10.43
C ASN A 654 -26.28 -16.63 -10.56
N GLU A 655 -27.02 -17.29 -9.68
CA GLU A 655 -28.47 -17.41 -9.74
C GLU A 655 -29.11 -17.22 -8.35
N MET A 656 -30.32 -16.65 -8.32
CA MET A 656 -31.06 -16.41 -7.07
C MET A 656 -31.52 -17.73 -6.44
N ILE A 657 -31.40 -17.84 -5.12
CA ILE A 657 -32.05 -18.88 -4.31
C ILE A 657 -33.53 -18.53 -4.14
N THR A 658 -34.42 -19.45 -4.51
CA THR A 658 -35.89 -19.28 -4.57
C THR A 658 -36.61 -20.61 -4.33
N GLU A 659 -37.94 -20.64 -4.37
CA GLU A 659 -38.73 -21.87 -4.22
C GLU A 659 -38.36 -22.99 -5.21
N ASP A 660 -37.96 -22.63 -6.44
CA ASP A 660 -37.56 -23.59 -7.47
C ASP A 660 -36.04 -23.86 -7.53
N ARG A 661 -35.24 -23.14 -6.72
CA ARG A 661 -33.77 -23.19 -6.74
C ARG A 661 -33.22 -23.14 -5.33
N HIS A 662 -32.83 -24.30 -4.81
CA HIS A 662 -32.47 -24.51 -3.42
C HIS A 662 -30.97 -24.40 -3.20
N LEU A 663 -30.58 -24.14 -1.96
CA LEU A 663 -29.18 -24.12 -1.54
C LEU A 663 -28.97 -25.16 -0.44
N TYR A 664 -28.01 -26.05 -0.62
CA TYR A 664 -27.61 -27.01 0.40
C TYR A 664 -26.32 -26.50 1.04
N LEU A 665 -26.31 -26.39 2.36
CA LEU A 665 -25.15 -25.97 3.14
C LEU A 665 -24.66 -27.16 3.96
N ARG A 666 -23.36 -27.39 3.95
CA ARG A 666 -22.69 -28.38 4.81
C ARG A 666 -21.58 -27.70 5.59
N LEU A 667 -21.62 -27.87 6.91
CA LEU A 667 -20.57 -27.43 7.82
C LEU A 667 -20.05 -28.64 8.59
N THR A 668 -18.73 -28.79 8.64
CA THR A 668 -18.05 -29.86 9.38
C THR A 668 -17.14 -29.25 10.43
N LYS A 669 -17.24 -29.71 11.67
CA LYS A 669 -16.33 -29.37 12.76
C LYS A 669 -15.43 -30.57 13.09
N GLU A 670 -14.12 -30.35 13.06
CA GLU A 670 -13.07 -31.28 13.48
C GLU A 670 -12.11 -30.56 14.43
N GLY A 671 -12.26 -30.78 15.74
CA GLY A 671 -11.57 -30.02 16.76
C GLY A 671 -11.90 -28.52 16.66
N ALA A 672 -10.88 -27.71 16.35
CA ALA A 672 -11.00 -26.25 16.19
C ALA A 672 -11.31 -25.84 14.74
N LYS A 673 -11.26 -26.78 13.78
CA LYS A 673 -11.42 -26.50 12.36
C LYS A 673 -12.88 -26.61 11.93
N TYR A 674 -13.35 -25.60 11.23
CA TYR A 674 -14.67 -25.54 10.61
C TYR A 674 -14.53 -25.50 9.10
N SER A 675 -15.01 -26.54 8.42
CA SER A 675 -14.93 -26.67 6.96
C SER A 675 -16.31 -26.52 6.33
N ALA A 676 -16.45 -25.55 5.44
CA ALA A 676 -17.70 -25.25 4.76
C ALA A 676 -17.71 -25.80 3.33
N SER A 677 -18.84 -26.35 2.93
CA SER A 677 -19.15 -26.71 1.55
C SER A 677 -20.62 -26.43 1.24
N PHE A 678 -20.94 -26.34 -0.05
CA PHE A 678 -22.31 -26.08 -0.49
C PHE A 678 -22.64 -26.85 -1.76
N SER A 679 -23.93 -27.06 -2.02
CA SER A 679 -24.43 -27.65 -3.26
C SER A 679 -25.64 -26.89 -3.79
N LEU A 680 -25.78 -26.83 -5.11
CA LEU A 680 -26.94 -26.23 -5.80
C LEU A 680 -27.90 -27.28 -6.35
N ASP A 681 -27.51 -28.57 -6.34
CA ASP A 681 -28.31 -29.68 -6.85
C ASP A 681 -28.59 -30.77 -5.80
N GLY A 682 -28.01 -30.63 -4.60
CA GLY A 682 -28.11 -31.58 -3.50
C GLY A 682 -27.32 -32.87 -3.70
N LYS A 683 -26.46 -32.93 -4.73
CA LYS A 683 -25.68 -34.13 -5.08
C LYS A 683 -24.18 -33.85 -5.05
N GLU A 684 -23.74 -32.79 -5.72
CA GLU A 684 -22.33 -32.42 -5.78
C GLU A 684 -22.07 -31.25 -4.82
N TYR A 685 -21.32 -31.53 -3.75
CA TYR A 685 -20.86 -30.51 -2.81
C TYR A 685 -19.52 -29.94 -3.25
N ARG A 686 -19.48 -28.62 -3.36
CA ARG A 686 -18.28 -27.84 -3.61
C ARG A 686 -17.72 -27.31 -2.30
N GLU A 687 -16.42 -27.49 -2.08
CA GLU A 687 -15.72 -26.88 -0.97
C GLU A 687 -15.68 -25.34 -1.12
N LEU A 688 -16.06 -24.66 -0.04
CA LEU A 688 -16.00 -23.19 0.06
C LEU A 688 -14.65 -22.76 0.66
N GLY A 689 -14.29 -23.38 1.79
CA GLY A 689 -13.05 -23.12 2.53
C GLY A 689 -13.16 -23.59 3.98
N SER A 690 -12.12 -23.36 4.77
CA SER A 690 -12.11 -23.71 6.20
C SER A 690 -11.42 -22.64 7.04
N GLY A 691 -11.82 -22.53 8.30
CA GLY A 691 -11.23 -21.63 9.29
C GLY A 691 -11.09 -22.31 10.64
N GLU A 692 -10.16 -21.85 11.46
CA GLU A 692 -9.88 -22.42 12.79
C GLU A 692 -10.24 -21.43 13.89
N THR A 693 -11.02 -21.86 14.87
CA THR A 693 -11.33 -21.10 16.09
C THR A 693 -11.62 -22.05 17.24
N THR A 694 -11.19 -21.68 18.45
CA THR A 694 -11.43 -22.45 19.68
C THR A 694 -12.60 -21.85 20.44
N LEU A 695 -13.80 -22.27 20.04
CA LEU A 695 -15.02 -21.99 20.78
C LEU A 695 -15.24 -23.03 21.90
N ARG A 696 -15.99 -22.64 22.92
CA ARG A 696 -16.40 -23.49 24.05
C ARG A 696 -17.90 -23.52 24.22
N ASP A 697 -18.40 -24.59 24.83
CA ASP A 697 -19.83 -24.75 25.17
C ASP A 697 -20.77 -24.46 24.00
N ILE A 698 -20.36 -24.83 22.77
CA ILE A 698 -21.05 -24.42 21.56
C ILE A 698 -22.39 -25.13 21.40
N LYS A 699 -23.33 -24.39 20.83
CA LYS A 699 -24.56 -24.92 20.25
C LYS A 699 -24.57 -24.66 18.75
N VAL A 700 -25.31 -25.44 17.99
CA VAL A 700 -25.38 -25.28 16.53
C VAL A 700 -26.82 -25.33 16.08
N GLY A 701 -27.14 -24.57 15.06
CA GLY A 701 -28.48 -24.57 14.51
C GLY A 701 -28.67 -23.59 13.37
N LEU A 702 -29.86 -23.01 13.30
CA LEU A 702 -30.38 -22.31 12.14
C LEU A 702 -30.71 -20.86 12.47
N ILE A 703 -30.44 -19.97 11.51
CA ILE A 703 -30.72 -18.54 11.60
C ILE A 703 -31.25 -18.03 10.26
N ALA A 704 -32.23 -17.12 10.31
CA ALA A 704 -32.66 -16.29 9.19
C ALA A 704 -32.96 -14.86 9.69
N CYS A 705 -32.37 -13.85 9.07
CA CYS A 705 -32.50 -12.46 9.48
C CYS A 705 -32.32 -11.51 8.28
N ASP A 706 -32.61 -10.22 8.45
CA ASP A 706 -32.28 -9.24 7.42
C ASP A 706 -30.77 -9.03 7.39
N GLY A 707 -30.06 -9.03 8.51
CA GLY A 707 -28.67 -8.59 8.55
C GLY A 707 -28.55 -7.07 8.65
N ILE A 708 -27.32 -6.56 8.73
CA ILE A 708 -27.06 -5.13 8.93
C ILE A 708 -26.01 -4.57 7.96
N ILE A 709 -26.14 -3.30 7.59
CA ILE A 709 -25.09 -2.56 6.86
C ILE A 709 -24.12 -1.99 7.89
N THR A 710 -22.87 -2.46 7.88
CA THR A 710 -21.84 -2.01 8.84
C THR A 710 -21.33 -0.60 8.52
N GLN A 711 -20.75 0.08 9.51
CA GLN A 711 -20.19 1.42 9.35
C GLN A 711 -19.05 1.46 8.31
N SER A 712 -18.19 0.43 8.28
CA SER A 712 -17.09 0.30 7.32
C SER A 712 -17.57 0.20 5.88
N MET A 713 -18.74 -0.43 5.66
CA MET A 713 -19.40 -0.44 4.36
C MET A 713 -19.81 0.99 4.00
N THR A 714 -20.57 1.69 4.86
CA THR A 714 -21.07 3.06 4.61
C THR A 714 -19.99 4.13 4.36
N SER A 715 -18.77 3.96 4.89
CA SER A 715 -17.67 4.92 4.69
C SER A 715 -16.96 4.80 3.34
N THR A 716 -17.10 3.66 2.67
CA THR A 716 -16.28 3.31 1.50
C THR A 716 -17.05 3.42 0.18
N PHE A 717 -18.38 3.30 0.23
CA PHE A 717 -19.23 3.31 -0.96
C PHE A 717 -20.45 4.22 -0.79
N TRP A 718 -20.97 4.75 -1.90
CA TRP A 718 -22.27 5.43 -1.94
C TRP A 718 -23.36 4.35 -2.11
N PHE A 719 -24.13 4.11 -1.05
CA PHE A 719 -25.23 3.15 -1.05
C PHE A 719 -26.50 3.82 -1.54
N ASP A 720 -27.32 3.05 -2.26
CA ASP A 720 -28.68 3.46 -2.54
C ASP A 720 -29.49 3.33 -1.25
N SER A 721 -29.99 4.45 -0.72
CA SER A 721 -30.89 4.46 0.44
C SER A 721 -32.28 3.95 0.09
N ASP A 722 -32.57 3.71 -1.20
CA ASP A 722 -33.80 3.05 -1.64
C ASP A 722 -33.67 1.54 -1.43
N THR A 723 -33.77 1.14 -0.16
CA THR A 723 -33.98 -0.24 0.27
C THR A 723 -35.33 -0.72 -0.25
N THR A 724 -35.39 -1.17 -1.50
CA THR A 724 -36.58 -1.86 -2.03
C THR A 724 -36.65 -3.27 -1.45
N LYS A 725 -36.73 -3.40 -0.12
CA LYS A 725 -37.21 -4.63 0.51
C LYS A 725 -38.67 -4.77 0.06
N PRO A 726 -39.04 -5.84 -0.65
CA PRO A 726 -40.44 -6.05 -1.01
C PRO A 726 -41.32 -6.07 0.25
N ASP A 727 -42.55 -5.54 0.14
CA ASP A 727 -43.56 -5.69 1.20
C ASP A 727 -43.87 -7.17 1.52
N THR A 728 -43.51 -8.08 0.60
CA THR A 728 -43.62 -9.52 0.81
C THR A 728 -42.53 -10.02 1.75
N PRO A 729 -42.90 -10.68 2.86
CA PRO A 729 -41.94 -11.28 3.77
C PRO A 729 -41.03 -12.27 3.05
N PHE A 730 -39.77 -12.34 3.48
CA PHE A 730 -38.85 -13.39 3.06
C PHE A 730 -38.84 -14.48 4.13
N ASP A 731 -39.50 -15.59 3.79
CA ASP A 731 -39.63 -16.78 4.60
C ASP A 731 -38.61 -17.79 4.10
N VAL A 732 -37.80 -18.34 5.01
CA VAL A 732 -36.75 -19.32 4.69
C VAL A 732 -37.10 -20.65 5.35
N SER A 733 -37.25 -21.70 4.54
CA SER A 733 -37.51 -23.06 4.99
C SER A 733 -36.23 -23.89 5.02
N PHE A 734 -36.06 -24.64 6.10
CA PHE A 734 -35.01 -25.65 6.31
C PHE A 734 -35.67 -27.01 6.49
N ASP A 735 -35.43 -27.96 5.58
CA ASP A 735 -36.12 -29.26 5.57
C ASP A 735 -35.45 -30.33 6.44
N TYR A 736 -34.14 -30.24 6.65
CA TYR A 736 -33.42 -31.10 7.59
C TYR A 736 -32.24 -30.39 8.25
N PHE A 737 -31.78 -30.92 9.38
CA PHE A 737 -30.59 -30.47 10.10
C PHE A 737 -29.81 -31.65 10.71
#